data_AF-A0A918N2N7-F1
#
_entry.id   AF-A0A918N2N7-F1
#
_cell.length_a   1.000
_cell.length_b   1.000
_cell.length_c   1.000
_cell.angle_alpha   90.00
_cell.angle_beta   90.00
_cell.angle_gamma   90.00
#
_symmetry.space_group_name_H-M   'P 1'
#
loop_
_entity.id
_entity.type
_entity.pdbx_description
1 polymer ?
#
loop_
_entity_poly.entity_id
_entity_poly.type
_entity_poly.pdbx_seq_one_letter_code
_entity_poly.pdbx_strand_id
1 'polypeptide(L)'
;MTKEKANNTAKFLWDSPSLMVPVDLEALVVTSPSLNLPWACNVYKYNNTNKFEGVRPNMFQGTKPEIGVTLHWALPDGLTHGKQDELGNIDYPMAPNRWLIIRYYGGKTKTWVLQSDYINPSDGLNLFLDPSQNTPTVTKLGKTITGSEWQGEAGLTQQKFLQAIGPGNPAFAAFTSNINGVFSFRDDMSDIIDTSQEVTYSVAGWYSEAENDPLNSFTTLDEWLVLMDNLKWTIGNTNDLQRAVNNWITWATTNGIMVDPDKIKDLYPSRTLCHGMIYKVNWLGKNGKLQSGVPQYDPGMPANEQPKIAIANTAIDALSALVKYELIQGGETEEAAEAAAELLEAFNYNLLDKYETQGGQYELYRAVFKAWFANHDAETYWYIEDTKKPETPDISSEKLQQLIALNQKEVIYNTKTHLLKMTRQNLFGNWWKTGKAGTFWGTPPQGVTKEQWATIQTSLQNILPTNESAVTQLKQDVDALANQIDKLKIDIKKDLPDSQTLKSNTGNRYHEANDPVVLVYGAHRSYRHGEDGRFDSNGALFTRFTGQNITGLKVALPEQDEQPVTASDVTLSTINIPLDLVPKETVGLNGEDYFFDTINAETIAKEACKLLSIDFTDSYTDIVATQQTSAWNADIYGLDKQAVTDASGFIGIIPSKISVQLWAAPWSPLYMSWEIKWIPSSTTPSDVLKNWTFNAETLEYDWNSNTSVSGSGVTLSGSTIITPKSTFAMQAQLEKYFEDTGSFPGLKSFLNTVSNWDFLSQSISGLNEMLLSLTPDQLNTPPENIARLTDEMTEQSPVPDQATGFYPIRAGHFQISKLWIIDDFGQVFNPIAAVGQDPANYHPVLGTGVTTSNDPNLVQLPPRVTQSARFDFNLLSGDGKPDTLQENQTVNPIAGWLLPNHLDKGLSLYTPTGDLMGELLLTGDFNNETLRWDTSPGINVPVGAPLSESIENKYMLNFVDKLLQQTNNAAAFNDFLSIIDETLWTVEPLGGRQNELISVFIGRPLALVRTKMQYTLRDGLTYNQSWLNSTLNVTGDYEKVPFPVQIGCLQDPQDGTIGYFFDDFSSFNSLLKPDKTKSDYITDIPVSLSLTDLDKEVFIVVDPRGDMNAITGILPVQLNVLPGPLVEDALTNMNVTFRTGPLITDPAKLSMPLPSEIVGKWSWIQHTGVTTWEEITDIGQANTKARFGNNYVLKDGWLKLSNAIKNNTKK
;
A
#
# COMPACT_ATOMS: atom_id res chain seq x y z
N MET A 1 80.99 8.06 2.96
CA MET A 1 80.04 7.04 3.44
C MET A 1 78.68 7.39 2.91
N THR A 2 78.09 6.41 2.26
CA THR A 2 76.97 6.42 1.32
C THR A 2 75.67 6.85 1.97
N LYS A 3 74.97 7.81 1.35
CA LYS A 3 73.55 8.07 1.56
C LYS A 3 72.78 6.84 1.08
N GLU A 4 72.11 6.14 1.99
CA GLU A 4 71.08 5.17 1.63
C GLU A 4 69.98 5.90 0.86
N LYS A 5 69.86 5.57 -0.42
CA LYS A 5 68.63 5.75 -1.17
C LYS A 5 67.60 4.82 -0.54
N ALA A 6 66.63 5.37 0.18
CA ALA A 6 65.38 4.67 0.42
C ALA A 6 64.76 4.39 -0.96
N ASN A 7 64.64 3.12 -1.31
CA ASN A 7 63.90 2.65 -2.48
C ASN A 7 62.44 3.09 -2.33
N ASN A 8 62.07 4.17 -3.02
CA ASN A 8 60.68 4.48 -3.35
C ASN A 8 60.28 3.56 -4.51
N THR A 9 59.97 2.30 -4.21
CA THR A 9 59.12 1.48 -5.07
C THR A 9 57.68 1.92 -4.79
N ALA A 10 57.03 2.48 -5.81
CA ALA A 10 55.63 2.90 -5.80
C ALA A 10 54.75 1.85 -5.11
N LYS A 11 54.05 2.25 -4.03
CA LYS A 11 53.02 1.39 -3.44
C LYS A 11 51.83 1.42 -4.38
N PHE A 12 51.49 0.29 -4.99
CA PHE A 12 50.13 0.07 -5.47
C PHE A 12 49.16 0.39 -4.32
N LEU A 13 48.02 1.02 -4.61
CA LEU A 13 46.99 1.30 -3.60
C LEU A 13 46.64 0.04 -2.77
N TRP A 14 46.72 -1.15 -3.38
CA TRP A 14 46.65 -2.45 -2.71
C TRP A 14 47.39 -3.56 -3.51
N ASP A 15 48.00 -4.52 -2.79
CA ASP A 15 48.79 -5.61 -3.39
C ASP A 15 47.93 -6.84 -3.79
N SER A 16 46.77 -7.04 -3.15
CA SER A 16 45.78 -8.12 -3.39
C SER A 16 44.91 -7.92 -4.67
N PRO A 17 44.17 -8.93 -5.15
CA PRO A 17 43.27 -8.76 -6.30
C PRO A 17 42.07 -7.85 -5.96
N SER A 18 41.55 -7.15 -6.97
CA SER A 18 40.27 -6.45 -6.92
C SER A 18 39.18 -7.25 -7.60
N LEU A 19 37.95 -7.09 -7.11
CA LEU A 19 36.74 -7.50 -7.78
C LEU A 19 36.30 -6.35 -8.67
N MET A 20 36.38 -6.56 -9.98
CA MET A 20 35.89 -5.65 -10.99
C MET A 20 34.38 -5.79 -11.08
N VAL A 21 33.67 -4.76 -10.59
CA VAL A 21 32.21 -4.72 -10.53
C VAL A 21 31.69 -3.76 -11.61
N PRO A 22 30.84 -4.22 -12.53
CA PRO A 22 30.34 -3.36 -13.60
C PRO A 22 29.33 -2.31 -13.09
N VAL A 23 29.36 -1.10 -13.64
CA VAL A 23 28.36 -0.03 -13.43
C VAL A 23 27.81 0.48 -14.75
N ASP A 24 26.53 0.86 -14.76
CA ASP A 24 25.86 1.41 -15.94
C ASP A 24 26.17 2.92 -16.07
N LEU A 25 26.86 3.31 -17.15
CA LEU A 25 27.27 4.69 -17.41
C LEU A 25 26.44 5.31 -18.54
N GLU A 26 25.87 6.48 -18.28
CA GLU A 26 25.16 7.31 -19.27
C GLU A 26 25.81 8.69 -19.41
N ALA A 27 25.58 9.33 -20.56
CA ALA A 27 26.11 10.64 -20.87
C ALA A 27 25.05 11.55 -21.52
N LEU A 28 24.63 12.60 -20.80
CA LEU A 28 23.77 13.65 -21.33
C LEU A 28 24.62 14.70 -22.06
N VAL A 29 24.32 14.92 -23.34
CA VAL A 29 24.93 15.99 -24.16
C VAL A 29 24.04 17.23 -24.14
N VAL A 30 24.52 18.32 -23.55
CA VAL A 30 23.80 19.61 -23.47
C VAL A 30 24.44 20.62 -24.42
N THR A 31 23.68 21.06 -25.43
CA THR A 31 24.08 22.10 -26.38
C THR A 31 23.25 23.37 -26.18
N SER A 32 23.60 24.48 -26.85
CA SER A 32 22.82 25.72 -26.79
C SER A 32 21.33 25.52 -27.10
N PRO A 33 20.93 24.71 -28.13
CA PRO A 33 19.51 24.38 -28.35
C PRO A 33 18.82 23.63 -27.20
N SER A 34 19.53 22.78 -26.46
CA SER A 34 18.97 22.04 -25.31
C SER A 34 18.42 22.97 -24.23
N LEU A 35 18.99 24.18 -24.09
CA LEU A 35 18.55 25.17 -23.10
C LEU A 35 17.17 25.77 -23.42
N ASN A 36 16.58 25.50 -24.60
CA ASN A 36 15.22 25.94 -24.94
C ASN A 36 14.13 24.98 -24.45
N LEU A 37 14.50 23.76 -24.03
CA LEU A 37 13.57 22.78 -23.48
C LEU A 37 13.18 23.13 -22.01
N PRO A 38 12.08 22.57 -21.50
CA PRO A 38 11.82 22.54 -20.06
C PRO A 38 12.87 21.68 -19.33
N TRP A 39 13.29 22.15 -18.16
CA TRP A 39 14.26 21.46 -17.29
C TRP A 39 13.80 21.58 -15.83
N ALA A 40 14.09 20.54 -15.05
CA ALA A 40 13.79 20.45 -13.63
C ALA A 40 15.03 20.09 -12.80
N CYS A 41 16.20 20.66 -13.12
CA CYS A 41 17.47 20.38 -12.45
C CYS A 41 17.60 21.06 -11.07
N ASN A 42 16.58 20.92 -10.21
CA ASN A 42 16.53 21.61 -8.92
C ASN A 42 17.23 20.84 -7.81
N VAL A 43 17.97 21.55 -6.98
CA VAL A 43 18.70 20.96 -5.85
C VAL A 43 17.90 20.98 -4.56
N TYR A 44 18.15 20.01 -3.68
CA TYR A 44 17.65 20.03 -2.31
C TYR A 44 18.18 21.28 -1.58
N LYS A 45 17.25 22.02 -0.97
CA LYS A 45 17.54 23.28 -0.29
C LYS A 45 17.92 23.02 1.16
N TYR A 46 19.02 22.30 1.41
CA TYR A 46 19.48 22.05 2.78
C TYR A 46 19.79 23.33 3.55
N ASN A 47 20.03 24.45 2.87
CA ASN A 47 20.12 25.78 3.48
C ASN A 47 18.83 26.27 4.17
N ASN A 48 17.70 25.58 3.97
CA ASN A 48 16.41 25.81 4.64
C ASN A 48 16.25 24.99 5.91
N THR A 49 17.14 24.02 6.15
CA THR A 49 17.21 23.26 7.40
C THR A 49 17.39 24.25 8.56
N ASN A 50 16.47 24.24 9.52
CA ASN A 50 16.34 25.20 10.64
C ASN A 50 15.80 26.61 10.31
N LYS A 51 15.29 26.87 9.10
CA LYS A 51 14.61 28.14 8.75
C LYS A 51 13.08 28.04 8.71
N PHE A 52 12.52 26.89 9.09
CA PHE A 52 11.08 26.62 9.01
C PHE A 52 10.55 26.83 7.57
N GLU A 53 11.30 26.33 6.59
CA GLU A 53 11.01 26.38 5.16
C GLU A 53 11.22 24.99 4.55
N GLY A 54 10.52 24.69 3.45
CA GLY A 54 10.65 23.42 2.75
C GLY A 54 12.05 23.19 2.20
N VAL A 55 12.58 21.97 2.36
CA VAL A 55 13.88 21.56 1.81
C VAL A 55 13.75 20.93 0.43
N ARG A 56 12.59 20.33 0.11
CA ARG A 56 12.35 19.73 -1.21
C ARG A 56 12.14 20.83 -2.26
N PRO A 57 12.77 20.72 -3.44
CA PRO A 57 12.59 21.70 -4.49
C PRO A 57 11.21 21.58 -5.15
N ASN A 58 10.64 22.71 -5.58
CA ASN A 58 9.51 22.71 -6.51
C ASN A 58 10.04 22.42 -7.92
N MET A 59 9.66 21.27 -8.49
CA MET A 59 10.19 20.82 -9.78
C MET A 59 9.67 21.60 -10.99
N PHE A 60 8.60 22.40 -10.85
CA PHE A 60 8.10 23.27 -11.91
C PHE A 60 8.88 24.58 -12.07
N GLN A 61 9.79 24.90 -11.14
CA GLN A 61 10.54 26.16 -11.12
C GLN A 61 12.05 25.90 -11.27
N GLY A 62 12.41 25.18 -12.35
CA GLY A 62 13.73 24.61 -12.61
C GLY A 62 14.88 25.56 -12.95
N THR A 63 16.06 25.26 -12.41
CA THR A 63 17.35 25.64 -13.02
C THR A 63 17.63 24.81 -14.28
N LYS A 64 18.29 25.41 -15.26
CA LYS A 64 18.72 24.73 -16.49
C LYS A 64 20.11 24.11 -16.29
N PRO A 65 20.42 23.00 -16.96
CA PRO A 65 21.78 22.48 -16.96
C PRO A 65 22.70 23.45 -17.70
N GLU A 66 24.00 23.30 -17.47
CA GLU A 66 25.00 24.02 -18.23
C GLU A 66 25.48 23.19 -19.44
N ILE A 67 25.98 23.87 -20.48
CA ILE A 67 26.47 23.25 -21.72
C ILE A 67 27.68 22.34 -21.43
N GLY A 68 27.74 21.19 -22.09
CA GLY A 68 28.81 20.20 -21.92
C GLY A 68 28.28 18.78 -21.99
N VAL A 69 29.05 17.83 -21.47
CA VAL A 69 28.65 16.43 -21.30
C VAL A 69 28.56 16.12 -19.81
N THR A 70 27.39 15.72 -19.33
CA THR A 70 27.20 15.28 -17.95
C THR A 70 27.11 13.76 -17.94
N LEU A 71 28.05 13.13 -17.23
CA LEU A 71 28.07 11.71 -16.95
C LEU A 71 27.29 11.41 -15.67
N HIS A 72 26.66 10.25 -15.64
CA HIS A 72 26.06 9.66 -14.44
C HIS A 72 26.25 8.15 -14.51
N TRP A 73 26.59 7.53 -13.39
CA TRP A 73 26.68 6.07 -13.31
C TRP A 73 25.84 5.53 -12.15
N ALA A 74 25.07 4.48 -12.44
CA ALA A 74 24.29 3.80 -11.41
C ALA A 74 25.22 2.95 -10.54
N LEU A 75 25.08 3.07 -9.22
CA LEU A 75 25.76 2.18 -8.29
C LEU A 75 25.25 0.74 -8.48
N PRO A 76 26.09 -0.29 -8.28
CA PRO A 76 25.65 -1.67 -8.32
C PRO A 76 24.54 -1.90 -7.28
N ASP A 77 23.50 -2.63 -7.67
CA ASP A 77 22.33 -2.89 -6.83
C ASP A 77 22.68 -3.39 -5.42
N GLY A 78 23.69 -4.26 -5.29
CA GLY A 78 24.16 -4.75 -3.98
C GLY A 78 24.55 -3.64 -2.99
N LEU A 79 24.86 -2.42 -3.46
CA LEU A 79 25.19 -1.25 -2.66
C LEU A 79 24.01 -0.29 -2.45
N THR A 80 22.88 -0.52 -3.10
CA THR A 80 21.66 0.29 -3.01
C THR A 80 20.52 -0.42 -2.27
N HIS A 81 20.76 -1.62 -1.73
CA HIS A 81 19.80 -2.37 -0.91
C HIS A 81 20.05 -2.13 0.58
N GLY A 82 19.06 -1.57 1.28
CA GLY A 82 19.07 -1.40 2.72
C GLY A 82 18.69 -2.69 3.46
N LYS A 83 19.35 -2.96 4.58
CA LYS A 83 19.01 -4.07 5.49
C LYS A 83 18.38 -3.52 6.76
N GLN A 84 17.25 -4.11 7.16
CA GLN A 84 16.61 -3.76 8.41
C GLN A 84 17.32 -4.46 9.58
N ASP A 85 17.69 -3.71 10.61
CA ASP A 85 18.23 -4.24 11.86
C ASP A 85 17.10 -4.75 12.80
N GLU A 86 17.48 -5.36 13.93
CA GLU A 86 16.51 -5.89 14.92
C GLU A 86 15.61 -4.80 15.54
N LEU A 87 16.02 -3.52 15.47
CA LEU A 87 15.27 -2.36 15.97
C LEU A 87 14.40 -1.72 14.90
N GLY A 88 14.45 -2.24 13.67
CA GLY A 88 13.67 -1.74 12.55
C GLY A 88 14.36 -0.65 11.72
N ASN A 89 15.59 -0.23 12.05
CA ASN A 89 16.33 0.76 11.27
C ASN A 89 16.87 0.13 9.99
N ILE A 90 16.86 0.89 8.90
CA ILE A 90 17.40 0.44 7.62
C ILE A 90 18.82 0.99 7.44
N ASP A 91 19.82 0.11 7.37
CA ASP A 91 21.22 0.48 7.09
C ASP A 91 21.62 0.10 5.66
N TYR A 92 22.37 0.98 5.00
CA TYR A 92 22.82 0.81 3.63
C TYR A 92 24.34 0.57 3.57
N PRO A 93 24.84 -0.27 2.66
CA PRO A 93 26.28 -0.39 2.44
C PRO A 93 26.93 0.96 2.08
N MET A 94 28.18 1.14 2.50
CA MET A 94 28.98 2.30 2.08
C MET A 94 29.23 2.25 0.58
N ALA A 95 29.19 3.40 -0.07
CA ALA A 95 29.45 3.55 -1.51
C ALA A 95 30.92 3.89 -1.80
N PRO A 96 31.45 3.56 -3.01
CA PRO A 96 32.78 3.97 -3.42
C PRO A 96 32.90 5.49 -3.43
N ASN A 97 33.99 6.02 -2.85
CA ASN A 97 34.18 7.45 -2.60
C ASN A 97 35.30 8.09 -3.44
N ARG A 98 35.94 7.32 -4.33
CA ARG A 98 36.91 7.78 -5.30
C ARG A 98 36.51 7.33 -6.69
N TRP A 99 36.51 8.25 -7.65
CA TRP A 99 36.16 7.92 -9.03
C TRP A 99 37.15 8.55 -10.00
N LEU A 100 37.82 7.74 -10.80
CA LEU A 100 38.64 8.16 -11.93
C LEU A 100 37.73 8.26 -13.16
N ILE A 101 37.74 9.40 -13.84
CA ILE A 101 37.11 9.60 -15.15
C ILE A 101 38.20 9.79 -16.18
N ILE A 102 38.10 9.07 -17.30
CA ILE A 102 38.97 9.21 -18.46
C ILE A 102 38.11 9.52 -19.68
N ARG A 103 38.43 10.59 -20.41
CA ARG A 103 37.85 10.88 -21.72
C ARG A 103 38.87 10.60 -22.81
N TYR A 104 38.52 9.77 -23.79
CA TYR A 104 39.28 9.50 -24.99
C TYR A 104 38.69 10.26 -26.18
N TYR A 105 39.55 10.93 -26.95
CA TYR A 105 39.13 11.71 -28.13
C TYR A 105 40.33 12.00 -29.03
N GLY A 106 40.20 11.76 -30.34
CA GLY A 106 41.26 12.10 -31.32
C GLY A 106 42.67 11.60 -30.96
N GLY A 107 42.78 10.41 -30.35
CA GLY A 107 44.04 9.82 -29.87
C GLY A 107 44.63 10.43 -28.59
N LYS A 108 43.92 11.35 -27.93
CA LYS A 108 44.30 12.01 -26.68
C LYS A 108 43.43 11.52 -25.52
N THR A 109 43.92 11.74 -24.28
CA THR A 109 43.12 11.56 -23.07
C THR A 109 43.03 12.84 -22.24
N LYS A 110 41.96 12.96 -21.46
CA LYS A 110 41.80 13.92 -20.36
C LYS A 110 41.24 13.17 -19.16
N THR A 111 41.74 13.48 -17.97
CA THR A 111 41.52 12.66 -16.77
C THR A 111 41.12 13.52 -15.57
N TRP A 112 40.30 12.96 -14.69
CA TRP A 112 39.87 13.58 -13.44
C TRP A 112 39.71 12.54 -12.34
N VAL A 113 39.89 12.96 -11.09
CA VAL A 113 39.56 12.16 -9.90
C VAL A 113 38.53 12.90 -9.07
N LEU A 114 37.44 12.23 -8.73
CA LEU A 114 36.43 12.72 -7.80
C LEU A 114 36.73 12.25 -6.38
N GLN A 115 36.49 13.13 -5.42
CA GLN A 115 36.38 12.82 -4.00
C GLN A 115 34.92 12.96 -3.59
N SER A 116 34.17 11.87 -3.63
CA SER A 116 32.72 11.88 -3.45
C SER A 116 32.32 12.15 -1.99
N ASP A 117 33.18 11.81 -1.02
CA ASP A 117 33.01 12.04 0.41
C ASP A 117 33.64 13.36 0.89
N TYR A 118 34.14 14.20 -0.01
CA TYR A 118 34.75 15.49 0.36
C TYR A 118 33.68 16.45 0.91
N ILE A 119 33.82 16.85 2.18
CA ILE A 119 32.96 17.83 2.82
C ILE A 119 33.72 19.13 3.09
N ASN A 120 33.27 20.22 2.48
CA ASN A 120 33.75 21.57 2.81
C ASN A 120 32.72 22.63 2.37
N PRO A 121 32.30 23.54 3.26
CA PRO A 121 31.31 24.57 2.92
C PRO A 121 31.78 25.58 1.85
N SER A 122 33.09 25.75 1.67
CA SER A 122 33.66 26.78 0.77
C SER A 122 33.82 26.27 -0.67
N ASP A 123 34.42 25.10 -0.86
CA ASP A 123 34.84 24.57 -2.16
C ASP A 123 34.22 23.21 -2.54
N GLY A 124 33.32 22.66 -1.72
CA GLY A 124 32.48 21.52 -2.14
C GLY A 124 31.45 21.92 -3.21
N LEU A 125 30.95 20.94 -3.97
CA LEU A 125 30.13 21.18 -5.17
C LEU A 125 28.62 21.21 -4.91
N ASN A 126 28.09 20.33 -4.06
CA ASN A 126 26.64 20.18 -3.84
C ASN A 126 26.25 20.54 -2.41
N LEU A 127 25.08 21.14 -2.17
CA LEU A 127 24.60 21.35 -0.79
C LEU A 127 24.36 20.00 -0.10
N PHE A 128 24.75 19.90 1.18
CA PHE A 128 24.58 18.68 1.97
C PHE A 128 24.46 19.02 3.47
N LEU A 129 24.16 18.01 4.30
CA LEU A 129 24.20 18.12 5.76
C LEU A 129 25.46 17.41 6.29
N ASP A 130 26.19 18.07 7.18
CA ASP A 130 27.42 17.53 7.76
C ASP A 130 27.09 16.33 8.68
N PRO A 131 27.50 15.11 8.31
CA PRO A 131 27.18 13.89 9.06
C PRO A 131 27.96 13.79 10.38
N SER A 132 28.98 14.62 10.58
CA SER A 132 29.75 14.68 11.84
C SER A 132 29.05 15.49 12.93
N GLN A 133 27.99 16.24 12.60
CA GLN A 133 27.30 17.12 13.51
C GLN A 133 25.98 16.50 13.99
N ASN A 134 25.75 16.51 15.30
CA ASN A 134 24.48 16.04 15.89
C ASN A 134 23.31 16.98 15.58
N THR A 135 23.59 18.22 15.19
CA THR A 135 22.59 19.18 14.73
C THR A 135 22.71 19.36 13.22
N PRO A 136 21.59 19.45 12.49
CA PRO A 136 21.62 19.62 11.03
C PRO A 136 22.39 20.88 10.62
N THR A 137 23.63 20.69 10.17
CA THR A 137 24.57 21.75 9.83
C THR A 137 24.86 21.70 8.34
N VAL A 138 24.62 22.80 7.65
CA VAL A 138 24.74 22.86 6.18
C VAL A 138 26.20 22.94 5.79
N THR A 139 26.58 22.10 4.84
CA THR A 139 27.92 22.06 4.24
C THR A 139 27.80 21.84 2.73
N LYS A 140 28.91 21.56 2.05
CA LYS A 140 28.89 21.09 0.66
C LYS A 140 29.70 19.80 0.47
N LEU A 141 29.21 18.95 -0.44
CA LEU A 141 29.69 17.61 -0.74
C LEU A 141 30.28 17.52 -2.16
N GLY A 142 31.35 16.73 -2.29
CA GLY A 142 31.94 16.36 -3.56
C GLY A 142 33.00 17.36 -4.04
N LYS A 143 34.05 16.86 -4.67
CA LYS A 143 35.13 17.66 -5.27
C LYS A 143 35.73 16.95 -6.48
N THR A 144 36.06 17.73 -7.51
CA THR A 144 36.72 17.26 -8.73
C THR A 144 38.15 17.77 -8.77
N ILE A 145 39.11 16.89 -9.03
CA ILE A 145 40.53 17.20 -9.19
C ILE A 145 40.97 16.76 -10.58
N THR A 146 41.73 17.59 -11.30
CA THR A 146 42.26 17.18 -12.61
C THR A 146 43.34 16.11 -12.44
N GLY A 147 43.46 15.16 -13.36
CA GLY A 147 44.37 14.01 -13.20
C GLY A 147 45.83 14.41 -13.01
N SER A 148 46.29 15.50 -13.65
CA SER A 148 47.66 16.03 -13.44
C SER A 148 47.91 16.62 -12.06
N GLU A 149 46.85 17.01 -11.34
CA GLU A 149 46.92 17.60 -10.00
C GLU A 149 46.72 16.55 -8.89
N TRP A 150 46.29 15.33 -9.24
CA TRP A 150 46.07 14.26 -8.27
C TRP A 150 47.37 13.86 -7.55
N GLN A 151 47.38 14.01 -6.22
CA GLN A 151 48.53 13.68 -5.36
C GLN A 151 48.33 12.39 -4.56
N GLY A 152 47.29 11.59 -4.89
CA GLY A 152 46.91 10.41 -4.13
C GLY A 152 46.17 10.73 -2.83
N GLU A 153 45.96 9.71 -2.01
CA GLU A 153 45.23 9.84 -0.74
C GLU A 153 46.03 10.56 0.37
N ALA A 154 47.33 10.79 0.15
CA ALA A 154 48.22 11.36 1.15
C ALA A 154 47.85 12.82 1.47
N GLY A 155 47.34 13.06 2.68
CA GLY A 155 46.97 14.40 3.16
C GLY A 155 45.49 14.76 2.98
N LEU A 156 44.65 13.83 2.53
CA LEU A 156 43.19 14.00 2.49
C LEU A 156 42.55 13.50 3.79
N THR A 157 41.57 14.24 4.30
CA THR A 157 40.73 13.76 5.40
C THR A 157 39.68 12.82 4.82
N GLN A 158 39.78 11.54 5.12
CA GLN A 158 38.83 10.52 4.66
C GLN A 158 37.66 10.44 5.63
N GLN A 159 36.44 10.30 5.13
CA GLN A 159 35.24 10.26 5.97
C GLN A 159 34.40 9.01 5.68
N LYS A 160 33.77 8.47 6.73
CA LYS A 160 32.94 7.26 6.65
C LYS A 160 31.47 7.62 6.83
N PHE A 161 30.81 8.02 5.74
CA PHE A 161 29.37 8.32 5.76
C PHE A 161 28.66 8.11 4.41
N LEU A 162 29.39 8.05 3.29
CA LEU A 162 28.77 8.08 1.96
C LEU A 162 28.07 6.75 1.66
N GLN A 163 26.76 6.82 1.48
CA GLN A 163 25.87 5.69 1.12
C GLN A 163 25.07 6.06 -0.13
N ALA A 164 24.27 5.11 -0.65
CA ALA A 164 23.36 5.36 -1.78
C ALA A 164 22.22 6.35 -1.44
N ILE A 165 21.90 6.50 -0.16
CA ILE A 165 20.88 7.43 0.35
C ILE A 165 21.51 8.68 0.95
N GLY A 166 20.84 9.82 0.80
CA GLY A 166 21.23 11.10 1.40
C GLY A 166 20.23 11.55 2.48
N PRO A 167 20.58 12.51 3.33
CA PRO A 167 19.71 13.01 4.40
C PRO A 167 18.35 13.49 3.86
N GLY A 168 17.26 12.76 4.17
CA GLY A 168 15.91 13.07 3.68
C GLY A 168 15.72 12.98 2.16
N ASN A 169 16.66 12.34 1.45
CA ASN A 169 16.63 12.19 -0.01
C ASN A 169 16.93 10.74 -0.43
N PRO A 170 15.88 9.92 -0.65
CA PRO A 170 16.04 8.52 -1.09
C PRO A 170 16.54 8.40 -2.54
N ALA A 171 16.39 9.42 -3.38
CA ALA A 171 16.90 9.42 -4.76
C ALA A 171 18.31 10.03 -4.88
N PHE A 172 19.04 10.16 -3.76
CA PHE A 172 20.33 10.83 -3.70
C PHE A 172 21.30 10.31 -4.75
N ALA A 173 21.56 9.00 -4.80
CA ALA A 173 22.52 8.44 -5.74
C ALA A 173 22.07 8.43 -7.21
N ALA A 174 20.80 8.73 -7.50
CA ALA A 174 20.25 8.71 -8.85
C ALA A 174 20.13 10.11 -9.47
N PHE A 175 19.74 11.13 -8.69
CA PHE A 175 19.41 12.43 -9.27
C PHE A 175 20.63 13.37 -9.39
N THR A 176 21.15 13.52 -10.60
CA THR A 176 22.41 14.21 -10.94
C THR A 176 22.55 15.63 -10.39
N SER A 177 21.43 16.36 -10.26
CA SER A 177 21.42 17.75 -9.79
C SER A 177 22.01 17.92 -8.38
N ASN A 178 21.94 16.89 -7.53
CA ASN A 178 22.43 16.93 -6.14
C ASN A 178 23.76 16.21 -5.91
N ILE A 179 24.38 15.65 -6.96
CA ILE A 179 25.49 14.69 -6.82
C ILE A 179 26.64 14.92 -7.82
N ASN A 180 26.77 16.12 -8.40
CA ASN A 180 27.87 16.43 -9.29
C ASN A 180 29.22 16.40 -8.54
N GLY A 181 30.17 15.59 -8.98
CA GLY A 181 31.41 15.29 -8.25
C GLY A 181 31.26 14.22 -7.17
N VAL A 182 30.15 13.47 -7.16
CA VAL A 182 29.89 12.34 -6.24
C VAL A 182 29.68 11.05 -7.05
N PHE A 183 28.54 10.89 -7.71
CA PHE A 183 28.25 9.79 -8.66
C PHE A 183 27.89 10.30 -10.07
N SER A 184 28.10 11.60 -10.29
CA SER A 184 27.94 12.29 -11.57
C SER A 184 29.15 13.19 -11.81
N PHE A 185 29.47 13.46 -13.07
CA PHE A 185 30.57 14.36 -13.45
C PHE A 185 30.19 15.17 -14.67
N ARG A 186 30.41 16.48 -14.64
CA ARG A 186 30.28 17.32 -15.81
C ARG A 186 31.63 17.66 -16.45
N ASP A 187 31.76 17.32 -17.72
CA ASP A 187 32.79 17.81 -18.63
C ASP A 187 32.30 19.06 -19.36
N ASP A 188 32.98 20.18 -19.19
CA ASP A 188 32.61 21.46 -19.80
C ASP A 188 32.92 21.54 -21.31
N MET A 189 33.64 20.56 -21.86
CA MET A 189 34.06 20.50 -23.26
C MET A 189 34.85 21.74 -23.72
N SER A 190 35.47 22.46 -22.78
CA SER A 190 36.19 23.72 -23.02
C SER A 190 37.38 23.60 -23.97
N ASP A 191 37.90 22.39 -24.17
CA ASP A 191 39.03 22.12 -25.06
C ASP A 191 38.63 21.67 -26.49
N ILE A 192 37.33 21.41 -26.73
CA ILE A 192 36.77 21.04 -28.05
C ILE A 192 35.42 21.75 -28.33
N ILE A 193 35.37 23.07 -28.20
CA ILE A 193 34.12 23.86 -28.15
C ILE A 193 33.28 23.82 -29.45
N ASP A 194 33.89 24.05 -30.62
CA ASP A 194 33.17 24.21 -31.91
C ASP A 194 33.59 23.16 -32.94
N THR A 195 34.00 21.98 -32.47
CA THR A 195 34.42 20.87 -33.33
C THR A 195 33.55 19.66 -33.07
N SER A 196 32.99 19.10 -34.15
CA SER A 196 32.31 17.82 -34.11
C SER A 196 33.33 16.73 -33.81
N GLN A 197 33.19 16.03 -32.69
CA GLN A 197 34.13 15.02 -32.24
C GLN A 197 33.38 13.93 -31.48
N GLU A 198 33.54 12.67 -31.89
CA GLU A 198 33.12 11.54 -31.06
C GLU A 198 34.08 11.41 -29.89
N VAL A 199 33.53 11.21 -28.70
CA VAL A 199 34.29 11.02 -27.47
C VAL A 199 33.82 9.75 -26.76
N THR A 200 34.73 9.16 -26.00
CA THR A 200 34.47 7.96 -25.19
C THR A 200 34.85 8.28 -23.76
N TYR A 201 34.02 7.85 -22.81
CA TYR A 201 34.29 8.02 -21.39
C TYR A 201 34.41 6.66 -20.71
N SER A 202 35.33 6.59 -19.76
CA SER A 202 35.53 5.45 -18.85
C SER A 202 35.55 5.96 -17.42
N VAL A 203 34.85 5.26 -16.53
CA VAL A 203 34.79 5.55 -15.10
C VAL A 203 35.28 4.34 -14.31
N ALA A 204 36.11 4.58 -13.29
CA ALA A 204 36.59 3.56 -12.37
C ALA A 204 36.49 4.04 -10.92
N GLY A 205 35.73 3.34 -10.08
CA GLY A 205 35.40 3.73 -8.71
C GLY A 205 36.00 2.79 -7.66
N TRP A 206 36.56 3.33 -6.57
CA TRP A 206 37.08 2.55 -5.46
C TRP A 206 36.83 3.17 -4.09
N TYR A 207 37.08 2.39 -3.05
CA TYR A 207 37.07 2.81 -1.66
C TYR A 207 38.46 3.28 -1.24
N SER A 208 38.56 4.51 -0.74
CA SER A 208 39.80 5.06 -0.20
C SER A 208 40.33 4.24 1.00
N GLU A 209 39.44 3.78 1.90
CA GLU A 209 39.76 2.88 3.02
C GLU A 209 39.23 1.45 2.81
N ALA A 210 40.00 0.45 3.26
CA ALA A 210 39.60 -0.97 3.19
C ALA A 210 38.38 -1.30 4.02
N GLU A 211 38.30 -0.68 5.19
CA GLU A 211 37.29 -0.98 6.20
C GLU A 211 35.90 -0.46 5.83
N ASN A 212 35.82 0.37 4.78
CA ASN A 212 34.57 0.87 4.23
C ASN A 212 34.03 -0.01 3.11
N ASP A 213 34.86 -0.87 2.52
CA ASP A 213 34.46 -1.76 1.44
C ASP A 213 33.68 -2.97 2.01
N PRO A 214 32.41 -3.18 1.64
CA PRO A 214 31.62 -4.32 2.12
C PRO A 214 32.27 -5.68 1.82
N LEU A 215 33.10 -5.77 0.77
CA LEU A 215 33.79 -6.99 0.38
C LEU A 215 35.00 -7.33 1.26
N ASN A 216 35.45 -6.43 2.15
CA ASN A 216 36.67 -6.65 2.93
C ASN A 216 36.47 -7.56 4.17
N SER A 217 35.23 -7.82 4.60
CA SER A 217 34.92 -8.45 5.89
C SER A 217 34.86 -9.99 5.85
N PHE A 218 35.95 -10.66 5.45
CA PHE A 218 36.06 -12.12 5.46
C PHE A 218 37.45 -12.63 5.87
N THR A 219 37.49 -13.87 6.35
CA THR A 219 38.69 -14.63 6.73
C THR A 219 38.74 -16.04 6.13
N THR A 220 37.62 -16.53 5.59
CA THR A 220 37.51 -17.82 4.89
C THR A 220 36.83 -17.67 3.52
N LEU A 221 36.94 -18.69 2.67
CA LEU A 221 36.24 -18.72 1.38
C LEU A 221 34.72 -18.73 1.55
N ASP A 222 34.20 -19.48 2.52
CA ASP A 222 32.75 -19.56 2.76
C ASP A 222 32.18 -18.19 3.16
N GLU A 223 32.89 -17.44 4.02
CA GLU A 223 32.53 -16.07 4.37
C GLU A 223 32.55 -15.15 3.14
N TRP A 224 33.54 -15.29 2.25
CA TRP A 224 33.60 -14.52 1.00
C TRP A 224 32.43 -14.83 0.06
N LEU A 225 32.07 -16.11 -0.08
CA LEU A 225 30.92 -16.53 -0.89
C LEU A 225 29.59 -15.97 -0.34
N VAL A 226 29.44 -15.92 1.00
CA VAL A 226 28.28 -15.30 1.65
C VAL A 226 28.25 -13.79 1.42
N LEU A 227 29.39 -13.09 1.40
CA LEU A 227 29.43 -11.67 1.04
C LEU A 227 28.99 -11.43 -0.41
N MET A 228 29.47 -12.24 -1.35
CA MET A 228 29.09 -12.17 -2.77
C MET A 228 27.58 -12.39 -2.96
N ASP A 229 26.99 -13.40 -2.30
CA ASP A 229 25.54 -13.65 -2.37
C ASP A 229 24.71 -12.51 -1.74
N ASN A 230 25.17 -11.97 -0.60
CA ASN A 230 24.54 -10.81 0.04
C ASN A 230 24.53 -9.56 -0.84
N LEU A 231 25.58 -9.36 -1.63
CA LEU A 231 25.73 -8.24 -2.57
C LEU A 231 25.11 -8.56 -3.94
N LYS A 232 24.57 -9.77 -4.14
CA LYS A 232 24.07 -10.27 -5.42
C LYS A 232 25.10 -10.18 -6.54
N TRP A 233 26.35 -10.53 -6.23
CA TRP A 233 27.45 -10.59 -7.18
C TRP A 233 27.88 -12.03 -7.43
N THR A 234 28.37 -12.31 -8.64
CA THR A 234 28.82 -13.65 -9.04
C THR A 234 30.06 -13.58 -9.93
N ILE A 235 30.88 -14.62 -9.88
CA ILE A 235 31.98 -14.87 -10.83
C ILE A 235 31.65 -15.99 -11.82
N GLY A 236 30.42 -16.52 -11.80
CA GLY A 236 30.03 -17.75 -12.48
C GLY A 236 30.05 -18.97 -11.55
N ASN A 237 30.45 -20.12 -12.09
CA ASN A 237 30.51 -21.39 -11.35
C ASN A 237 31.89 -21.61 -10.69
N THR A 238 32.07 -22.76 -10.02
CA THR A 238 33.33 -23.11 -9.34
C THR A 238 34.54 -23.17 -10.28
N ASN A 239 34.37 -23.58 -11.53
CA ASN A 239 35.46 -23.58 -12.52
C ASN A 239 35.86 -22.14 -12.90
N ASP A 240 34.89 -21.24 -12.99
CA ASP A 240 35.13 -19.84 -13.29
C ASP A 240 35.88 -19.16 -12.14
N LEU A 241 35.54 -19.47 -10.88
CA LEU A 241 36.29 -19.01 -9.70
C LEU A 241 37.75 -19.47 -9.76
N GLN A 242 37.98 -20.76 -10.03
CA GLN A 242 39.34 -21.31 -10.11
C GLN A 242 40.15 -20.65 -11.24
N ARG A 243 39.51 -20.42 -12.40
CA ARG A 243 40.11 -19.69 -13.52
C ARG A 243 40.45 -18.25 -13.15
N ALA A 244 39.56 -17.56 -12.43
CA ALA A 244 39.79 -16.19 -11.97
C ALA A 244 41.00 -16.08 -11.04
N VAL A 245 41.13 -17.01 -10.08
CA VAL A 245 42.30 -17.09 -9.18
C VAL A 245 43.59 -17.36 -9.97
N ASN A 246 43.56 -18.28 -10.95
CA ASN A 246 44.74 -18.58 -11.76
C ASN A 246 45.18 -17.39 -12.64
N ASN A 247 44.22 -16.67 -13.23
CA ASN A 247 44.50 -15.47 -14.02
C ASN A 247 45.12 -14.37 -13.15
N TRP A 248 44.59 -14.16 -11.93
CA TRP A 248 45.17 -13.26 -10.96
C TRP A 248 46.62 -13.63 -10.61
N ILE A 249 46.90 -14.89 -10.24
CA ILE A 249 48.26 -15.34 -9.89
C ILE A 249 49.24 -15.12 -11.04
N THR A 250 48.81 -15.41 -12.28
CA THR A 250 49.61 -15.20 -13.49
C THR A 250 49.92 -13.72 -13.70
N TRP A 251 48.90 -12.86 -13.55
CA TRP A 251 49.03 -11.42 -13.67
C TRP A 251 49.95 -10.86 -12.59
N ALA A 252 49.77 -11.27 -11.33
CA ALA A 252 50.58 -10.84 -10.19
C ALA A 252 52.05 -11.22 -10.38
N THR A 253 52.31 -12.47 -10.81
CA THR A 253 53.67 -12.95 -11.10
C THR A 253 54.35 -12.12 -12.19
N THR A 254 53.62 -11.80 -13.27
CA THR A 254 54.12 -11.01 -14.40
C THR A 254 54.46 -9.56 -13.98
N ASN A 255 53.73 -9.03 -13.00
CA ASN A 255 53.91 -7.68 -12.46
C ASN A 255 54.78 -7.63 -11.19
N GLY A 256 55.42 -8.75 -10.81
CA GLY A 256 56.33 -8.81 -9.66
C GLY A 256 55.66 -8.73 -8.28
N ILE A 257 54.37 -9.05 -8.18
CA ILE A 257 53.60 -9.11 -6.94
C ILE A 257 53.64 -10.54 -6.38
N MET A 258 53.99 -10.70 -5.10
CA MET A 258 54.03 -11.99 -4.43
C MET A 258 52.65 -12.35 -3.86
N VAL A 259 52.13 -13.52 -4.25
CA VAL A 259 50.85 -14.06 -3.75
C VAL A 259 51.15 -15.17 -2.75
N ASP A 260 50.67 -15.04 -1.51
CA ASP A 260 50.79 -16.06 -0.46
C ASP A 260 49.51 -16.94 -0.43
N PRO A 261 49.56 -18.22 -0.84
CA PRO A 261 48.39 -19.09 -0.86
C PRO A 261 47.76 -19.32 0.53
N ASP A 262 48.52 -19.13 1.61
CA ASP A 262 48.02 -19.29 2.98
C ASP A 262 47.25 -18.05 3.47
N LYS A 263 47.31 -16.92 2.73
CA LYS A 263 46.55 -15.70 3.00
C LYS A 263 45.36 -15.62 2.06
N ILE A 264 44.17 -15.85 2.60
CA ILE A 264 42.92 -15.88 1.82
C ILE A 264 42.71 -14.59 0.98
N LYS A 265 43.09 -13.43 1.51
CA LYS A 265 42.95 -12.11 0.85
C LYS A 265 44.01 -11.85 -0.22
N ASP A 266 45.03 -12.70 -0.35
CA ASP A 266 45.97 -12.67 -1.48
C ASP A 266 45.40 -13.46 -2.66
N LEU A 267 44.44 -14.37 -2.43
CA LEU A 267 43.79 -15.20 -3.43
C LEU A 267 42.43 -14.65 -3.89
N TYR A 268 41.61 -14.19 -2.95
CA TYR A 268 40.25 -13.70 -3.20
C TYR A 268 40.17 -12.19 -3.00
N PRO A 269 39.44 -11.46 -3.86
CA PRO A 269 39.34 -10.02 -3.75
C PRO A 269 38.73 -9.57 -2.43
N SER A 270 39.43 -8.65 -1.77
CA SER A 270 38.91 -7.92 -0.60
C SER A 270 38.65 -6.45 -0.89
N ARG A 271 38.65 -6.08 -2.18
CA ARG A 271 38.50 -4.73 -2.69
C ARG A 271 37.60 -4.72 -3.91
N THR A 272 36.69 -3.77 -3.95
CA THR A 272 35.76 -3.50 -5.04
C THR A 272 36.35 -2.41 -5.93
N LEU A 273 36.36 -2.67 -7.23
CA LEU A 273 36.67 -1.71 -8.28
C LEU A 273 35.48 -1.61 -9.23
N CYS A 274 34.65 -0.60 -9.06
CA CYS A 274 33.56 -0.32 -9.97
C CYS A 274 34.12 0.15 -11.32
N HIS A 275 33.55 -0.29 -12.45
CA HIS A 275 33.99 0.18 -13.76
C HIS A 275 32.85 0.24 -14.80
N GLY A 276 32.91 1.24 -15.68
CA GLY A 276 31.95 1.40 -16.77
C GLY A 276 32.49 2.30 -17.87
N MET A 277 32.05 2.06 -19.10
CA MET A 277 32.49 2.74 -20.32
C MET A 277 31.27 3.09 -21.17
N ILE A 278 31.29 4.28 -21.76
CA ILE A 278 30.34 4.72 -22.78
C ILE A 278 31.10 5.28 -23.98
N TYR A 279 30.86 4.72 -25.16
CA TYR A 279 31.58 5.06 -26.38
C TYR A 279 30.66 5.69 -27.43
N LYS A 280 31.27 6.41 -28.38
CA LYS A 280 30.56 7.19 -29.42
C LYS A 280 29.62 8.26 -28.89
N VAL A 281 29.98 8.91 -27.78
CA VAL A 281 29.27 10.12 -27.33
C VAL A 281 29.48 11.21 -28.38
N ASN A 282 28.41 11.60 -29.05
CA ASN A 282 28.49 12.48 -30.20
C ASN A 282 28.46 13.96 -29.76
N TRP A 283 29.63 14.58 -29.61
CA TRP A 283 29.73 16.01 -29.36
C TRP A 283 29.76 16.78 -30.68
N LEU A 284 28.68 17.50 -30.99
CA LEU A 284 28.54 18.28 -32.23
C LEU A 284 28.92 19.75 -32.08
N GLY A 285 29.73 20.07 -31.06
CA GLY A 285 30.05 21.44 -30.66
C GLY A 285 28.95 22.10 -29.84
N LYS A 286 29.28 23.25 -29.24
CA LYS A 286 28.39 24.04 -28.38
C LYS A 286 27.05 24.38 -29.03
N ASN A 287 27.05 24.66 -30.33
CA ASN A 287 25.85 25.02 -31.10
C ASN A 287 25.35 23.85 -31.98
N GLY A 288 25.76 22.62 -31.67
CA GLY A 288 25.27 21.41 -32.32
C GLY A 288 23.76 21.25 -32.17
N LYS A 289 23.18 20.35 -32.99
CA LYS A 289 21.74 20.04 -32.94
C LYS A 289 21.34 19.50 -31.56
N LEU A 290 20.05 19.64 -31.24
CA LEU A 290 19.47 19.05 -30.03
C LEU A 290 19.63 17.52 -30.06
N GLN A 291 20.07 16.95 -28.94
CA GLN A 291 20.16 15.52 -28.68
C GLN A 291 19.42 15.27 -27.36
N SER A 292 18.31 14.55 -27.39
CA SER A 292 17.44 14.31 -26.22
C SER A 292 16.84 12.91 -26.30
N GLY A 293 16.83 12.19 -25.17
CA GLY A 293 16.13 10.92 -25.03
C GLY A 293 14.65 11.07 -24.63
N VAL A 294 14.21 12.30 -24.29
CA VAL A 294 12.81 12.57 -23.91
C VAL A 294 11.85 12.08 -25.01
N PRO A 295 10.85 11.26 -24.68
CA PRO A 295 9.85 10.78 -25.63
C PRO A 295 9.22 11.92 -26.43
N GLN A 296 9.14 11.75 -27.75
CA GLN A 296 8.54 12.73 -28.67
C GLN A 296 7.33 12.09 -29.34
N TYR A 297 6.22 12.81 -29.31
CA TYR A 297 4.96 12.38 -29.91
C TYR A 297 4.52 13.42 -30.95
N ASP A 298 4.02 12.94 -32.09
CA ASP A 298 3.26 13.75 -33.04
C ASP A 298 1.81 13.92 -32.55
N PRO A 299 1.34 15.15 -32.26
CA PRO A 299 -0.04 15.40 -31.86
C PRO A 299 -1.10 14.91 -32.87
N GLY A 300 -0.71 14.67 -34.13
CA GLY A 300 -1.58 14.14 -35.17
C GLY A 300 -1.74 12.60 -35.18
N MET A 301 -1.07 11.86 -34.30
CA MET A 301 -1.14 10.40 -34.28
C MET A 301 -2.48 9.85 -33.73
N PRO A 302 -2.85 8.60 -34.05
CA PRO A 302 -4.05 7.95 -33.51
C PRO A 302 -4.11 7.96 -31.98
N ALA A 303 -5.31 8.07 -31.41
CA ALA A 303 -5.49 8.23 -29.97
C ALA A 303 -4.93 7.07 -29.13
N ASN A 304 -4.91 5.85 -29.66
CA ASN A 304 -4.36 4.65 -29.02
C ASN A 304 -2.81 4.56 -29.08
N GLU A 305 -2.16 5.44 -29.85
CA GLU A 305 -0.69 5.55 -29.91
C GLU A 305 -0.16 6.72 -29.07
N GLN A 306 -1.06 7.57 -28.56
CA GLN A 306 -0.73 8.73 -27.74
C GLN A 306 -0.45 8.33 -26.28
N PRO A 307 0.42 9.08 -25.57
CA PRO A 307 0.61 8.87 -24.14
C PRO A 307 -0.71 9.13 -23.38
N LYS A 308 -0.93 8.38 -22.31
CA LYS A 308 -2.16 8.44 -21.50
C LYS A 308 -1.84 8.65 -20.03
N ILE A 309 -2.79 9.28 -19.36
CA ILE A 309 -2.82 9.47 -17.91
C ILE A 309 -4.08 8.81 -17.41
N ALA A 310 -3.95 7.80 -16.58
CA ALA A 310 -5.03 7.16 -15.86
C ALA A 310 -4.99 7.55 -14.37
N ILE A 311 -6.13 7.83 -13.76
CA ILE A 311 -6.26 8.20 -12.35
C ILE A 311 -7.29 7.32 -11.67
N ALA A 312 -6.93 6.76 -10.52
CA ALA A 312 -7.84 5.97 -9.69
C ALA A 312 -7.41 5.97 -8.21
N ASN A 313 -8.13 5.25 -7.35
CA ASN A 313 -7.77 5.10 -5.92
C ASN A 313 -6.57 4.16 -5.71
N THR A 314 -6.33 3.22 -6.64
CA THR A 314 -5.17 2.32 -6.61
C THR A 314 -4.53 2.18 -7.99
N ALA A 315 -3.32 1.60 -8.02
CA ALA A 315 -2.61 1.27 -9.25
C ALA A 315 -3.33 0.20 -10.09
N ILE A 316 -4.02 -0.75 -9.43
CA ILE A 316 -4.80 -1.80 -10.09
C ILE A 316 -6.00 -1.17 -10.80
N ASP A 317 -6.77 -0.33 -10.09
CA ASP A 317 -7.94 0.35 -10.66
C ASP A 317 -7.54 1.27 -11.84
N ALA A 318 -6.39 1.95 -11.75
CA ALA A 318 -5.89 2.81 -12.82
C ALA A 318 -5.48 1.99 -14.06
N LEU A 319 -4.87 0.82 -13.86
CA LEU A 319 -4.54 -0.10 -14.93
C LEU A 319 -5.80 -0.70 -15.57
N SER A 320 -6.78 -1.14 -14.77
CA SER A 320 -8.06 -1.67 -15.25
C SER A 320 -8.84 -0.63 -16.06
N ALA A 321 -8.86 0.61 -15.61
CA ALA A 321 -9.46 1.73 -16.34
C ALA A 321 -8.77 1.98 -17.68
N LEU A 322 -7.42 1.93 -17.71
CA LEU A 322 -6.66 2.07 -18.94
C LEU A 322 -6.93 0.91 -19.92
N VAL A 323 -6.98 -0.34 -19.42
CA VAL A 323 -7.30 -1.51 -20.24
C VAL A 323 -8.71 -1.40 -20.83
N LYS A 324 -9.71 -1.02 -20.02
CA LYS A 324 -11.08 -0.74 -20.51
C LYS A 324 -11.05 0.30 -21.65
N TYR A 325 -10.35 1.41 -21.42
CA TYR A 325 -10.23 2.48 -22.41
C TYR A 325 -9.61 1.98 -23.72
N GLU A 326 -8.48 1.26 -23.66
CA GLU A 326 -7.79 0.75 -24.85
C GLU A 326 -8.62 -0.29 -25.62
N LEU A 327 -9.38 -1.15 -24.93
CA LEU A 327 -10.30 -2.10 -25.57
C LEU A 327 -11.39 -1.36 -26.37
N ILE A 328 -11.98 -0.32 -25.78
CA ILE A 328 -12.98 0.51 -26.46
C ILE A 328 -12.37 1.22 -27.67
N GLN A 329 -11.14 1.77 -27.54
CA GLN A 329 -10.44 2.38 -28.69
C GLN A 329 -10.08 1.35 -29.77
N GLY A 330 -9.84 0.10 -29.38
CA GLY A 330 -9.61 -1.03 -30.28
C GLY A 330 -10.86 -1.54 -31.01
N GLY A 331 -12.05 -1.04 -30.65
CA GLY A 331 -13.33 -1.37 -31.30
C GLY A 331 -14.18 -2.40 -30.56
N GLU A 332 -13.84 -2.76 -29.32
CA GLU A 332 -14.69 -3.58 -28.46
C GLU A 332 -15.91 -2.80 -27.94
N THR A 333 -16.95 -3.51 -27.51
CA THR A 333 -18.12 -2.88 -26.88
C THR A 333 -17.81 -2.44 -25.45
N GLU A 334 -18.52 -1.41 -24.97
CA GLU A 334 -18.35 -0.93 -23.60
C GLU A 334 -18.63 -2.03 -22.55
N GLU A 335 -19.64 -2.87 -22.80
CA GLU A 335 -19.98 -4.02 -21.95
C GLU A 335 -18.84 -5.05 -21.88
N ALA A 336 -18.22 -5.38 -23.01
CA ALA A 336 -17.12 -6.35 -23.05
C ALA A 336 -15.85 -5.79 -22.40
N ALA A 337 -15.58 -4.50 -22.61
CA ALA A 337 -14.46 -3.80 -21.99
C ALA A 337 -14.62 -3.68 -20.46
N GLU A 338 -15.85 -3.42 -19.97
CA GLU A 338 -16.16 -3.42 -18.54
C GLU A 338 -15.91 -4.79 -17.92
N ALA A 339 -16.47 -5.85 -18.53
CA ALA A 339 -16.27 -7.22 -18.05
C ALA A 339 -14.79 -7.61 -18.01
N ALA A 340 -13.99 -7.21 -19.02
CA ALA A 340 -12.56 -7.46 -19.02
C ALA A 340 -11.81 -6.72 -17.90
N ALA A 341 -12.19 -5.48 -17.60
CA ALA A 341 -11.63 -4.71 -16.49
C ALA A 341 -11.99 -5.32 -15.12
N GLU A 342 -13.24 -5.71 -14.91
CA GLU A 342 -13.68 -6.39 -13.69
C GLU A 342 -12.96 -7.74 -13.49
N LEU A 343 -12.77 -8.53 -14.55
CA LEU A 343 -12.01 -9.78 -14.49
C LEU A 343 -10.53 -9.54 -14.18
N LEU A 344 -9.95 -8.45 -14.68
CA LEU A 344 -8.58 -8.06 -14.34
C LEU A 344 -8.46 -7.65 -12.87
N GLU A 345 -9.44 -6.94 -12.33
CA GLU A 345 -9.52 -6.64 -10.89
C GLU A 345 -9.67 -7.92 -10.07
N ALA A 346 -10.62 -8.80 -10.44
CA ALA A 346 -10.83 -10.08 -9.78
C ALA A 346 -9.56 -10.94 -9.78
N PHE A 347 -8.81 -10.96 -10.89
CA PHE A 347 -7.52 -11.62 -10.96
C PHE A 347 -6.50 -11.01 -9.97
N ASN A 348 -6.36 -9.69 -9.97
CA ASN A 348 -5.41 -8.98 -9.09
C ASN A 348 -5.77 -9.10 -7.60
N TYR A 349 -7.05 -9.23 -7.26
CA TYR A 349 -7.52 -9.43 -5.89
C TYR A 349 -7.63 -10.92 -5.47
N ASN A 350 -7.17 -11.87 -6.30
CA ASN A 350 -7.28 -13.33 -6.04
C ASN A 350 -8.74 -13.82 -5.88
N LEU A 351 -9.68 -13.22 -6.62
CA LEU A 351 -11.12 -13.52 -6.58
C LEU A 351 -11.67 -14.07 -7.90
N LEU A 352 -10.81 -14.35 -8.89
CA LEU A 352 -11.24 -14.83 -10.21
C LEU A 352 -12.10 -16.10 -10.13
N ASP A 353 -11.71 -17.09 -9.31
CA ASP A 353 -12.45 -18.34 -9.13
C ASP A 353 -13.81 -18.15 -8.44
N LYS A 354 -13.97 -17.04 -7.71
CA LYS A 354 -15.19 -16.71 -6.97
C LYS A 354 -16.11 -15.77 -7.74
N TYR A 355 -15.59 -15.02 -8.71
CA TYR A 355 -16.32 -13.97 -9.39
C TYR A 355 -17.62 -14.47 -10.05
N GLU A 356 -17.59 -15.65 -10.68
CA GLU A 356 -18.78 -16.26 -11.32
C GLU A 356 -19.76 -16.91 -10.32
N THR A 357 -19.40 -17.02 -9.04
CA THR A 357 -20.30 -17.56 -8.02
C THR A 357 -21.34 -16.53 -7.59
N GLN A 358 -22.48 -16.99 -7.06
CA GLN A 358 -23.52 -16.10 -6.55
C GLN A 358 -22.97 -15.23 -5.41
N GLY A 359 -23.04 -13.90 -5.55
CA GLY A 359 -22.43 -12.95 -4.62
C GLY A 359 -20.95 -12.61 -4.90
N GLY A 360 -20.31 -13.28 -5.87
CA GLY A 360 -18.89 -13.07 -6.22
C GLY A 360 -18.57 -11.63 -6.65
N GLN A 361 -19.49 -10.96 -7.36
CA GLN A 361 -19.35 -9.55 -7.75
C GLN A 361 -19.34 -8.61 -6.53
N TYR A 362 -20.15 -8.90 -5.51
CA TYR A 362 -20.15 -8.12 -4.27
C TYR A 362 -18.88 -8.39 -3.44
N GLU A 363 -18.37 -9.63 -3.42
CA GLU A 363 -17.05 -9.93 -2.84
C GLU A 363 -15.93 -9.12 -3.53
N LEU A 364 -15.97 -9.00 -4.87
CA LEU A 364 -15.04 -8.17 -5.62
C LEU A 364 -15.15 -6.70 -5.24
N TYR A 365 -16.37 -6.13 -5.27
CA TYR A 365 -16.63 -4.75 -4.84
C TYR A 365 -16.02 -4.46 -3.45
N ARG A 366 -16.27 -5.36 -2.48
CA ARG A 366 -15.73 -5.20 -1.12
C ARG A 366 -14.20 -5.23 -1.08
N ALA A 367 -13.56 -6.07 -1.89
CA ALA A 367 -12.11 -6.14 -1.98
C ALA A 367 -11.51 -4.87 -2.60
N VAL A 368 -12.08 -4.39 -3.71
CA VAL A 368 -11.71 -3.13 -4.38
C VAL A 368 -11.89 -1.95 -3.42
N PHE A 369 -13.09 -1.79 -2.86
CA PHE A 369 -13.40 -0.70 -1.94
C PHE A 369 -12.51 -0.71 -0.70
N LYS A 370 -12.19 -1.89 -0.14
CA LYS A 370 -11.25 -2.01 0.97
C LYS A 370 -9.82 -1.61 0.57
N ALA A 371 -9.40 -1.89 -0.66
CA ALA A 371 -8.08 -1.53 -1.18
C ALA A 371 -7.89 -0.03 -1.39
N TRP A 372 -8.98 0.75 -1.45
CA TRP A 372 -8.94 2.22 -1.50
C TRP A 372 -8.49 2.87 -0.18
N PHE A 373 -8.27 2.06 0.86
CA PHE A 373 -7.81 2.50 2.15
C PHE A 373 -6.49 1.84 2.54
N ALA A 374 -5.58 2.65 3.07
CA ALA A 374 -4.40 2.17 3.77
C ALA A 374 -4.83 1.56 5.11
N ASN A 375 -4.19 0.45 5.49
CA ASN A 375 -4.44 -0.23 6.75
C ASN A 375 -3.41 0.21 7.79
N HIS A 376 -3.89 0.52 8.98
CA HIS A 376 -3.06 0.82 10.15
C HIS A 376 -3.30 -0.22 11.24
N ASP A 377 -2.41 -0.24 12.24
CA ASP A 377 -2.44 -1.24 13.32
C ASP A 377 -3.81 -1.32 13.99
N ALA A 378 -4.27 -2.55 14.22
CA ALA A 378 -5.48 -2.81 14.97
C ALA A 378 -5.19 -2.92 16.47
N GLU A 379 -6.19 -2.59 17.27
CA GLU A 379 -6.15 -2.84 18.71
C GLU A 379 -6.12 -4.34 18.99
N THR A 380 -5.48 -4.74 20.10
CA THR A 380 -5.43 -6.14 20.53
C THR A 380 -6.43 -6.37 21.66
N TYR A 381 -7.14 -7.49 21.61
CA TYR A 381 -7.94 -7.99 22.73
C TYR A 381 -7.55 -9.42 23.05
N TRP A 382 -7.87 -9.85 24.28
CA TRP A 382 -7.47 -11.14 24.82
C TRP A 382 -8.68 -12.05 25.04
N TYR A 383 -8.47 -13.34 24.83
CA TYR A 383 -9.48 -14.37 25.02
C TYR A 383 -8.84 -15.65 25.56
N ILE A 384 -9.64 -16.47 26.24
CA ILE A 384 -9.20 -17.78 26.75
C ILE A 384 -9.74 -18.84 25.80
N GLU A 385 -8.85 -19.49 25.07
CA GLU A 385 -9.17 -20.64 24.24
C GLU A 385 -9.24 -21.89 25.11
N ASP A 386 -10.28 -22.72 24.94
CA ASP A 386 -10.39 -24.04 25.58
C ASP A 386 -10.38 -25.15 24.53
N THR A 387 -9.28 -25.89 24.44
CA THR A 387 -9.10 -26.98 23.47
C THR A 387 -10.12 -28.13 23.62
N LYS A 388 -10.79 -28.26 24.78
CA LYS A 388 -11.84 -29.28 24.98
C LYS A 388 -13.23 -28.79 24.58
N LYS A 389 -13.48 -27.48 24.64
CA LYS A 389 -14.73 -26.83 24.27
C LYS A 389 -14.42 -25.51 23.53
N PRO A 390 -13.89 -25.57 22.29
CA PRO A 390 -13.41 -24.37 21.60
C PRO A 390 -14.50 -23.31 21.40
N GLU A 391 -15.72 -23.80 21.22
CA GLU A 391 -16.92 -23.02 20.90
C GLU A 391 -17.65 -22.45 22.14
N THR A 392 -17.55 -23.12 23.29
CA THR A 392 -18.19 -22.70 24.54
C THR A 392 -17.20 -22.90 25.70
N PRO A 393 -16.15 -22.06 25.79
CA PRO A 393 -15.09 -22.25 26.77
C PRO A 393 -15.63 -22.18 28.20
N ASP A 394 -15.22 -23.15 29.03
CA ASP A 394 -15.72 -23.31 30.40
C ASP A 394 -14.85 -22.51 31.38
N ILE A 395 -15.11 -21.21 31.45
CA ILE A 395 -14.26 -20.25 32.17
C ILE A 395 -14.83 -19.99 33.55
N SER A 396 -13.99 -20.12 34.59
CA SER A 396 -14.41 -19.78 35.94
C SER A 396 -14.77 -18.28 36.04
N SER A 397 -15.77 -17.94 36.87
CA SER A 397 -16.21 -16.56 37.01
C SER A 397 -15.08 -15.60 37.44
N GLU A 398 -14.13 -16.08 38.26
CA GLU A 398 -12.95 -15.31 38.64
C GLU A 398 -12.05 -14.97 37.44
N LYS A 399 -11.74 -15.97 36.61
CA LYS A 399 -10.91 -15.78 35.41
C LYS A 399 -11.60 -14.93 34.36
N LEU A 400 -12.91 -15.08 34.21
CA LEU A 400 -13.70 -14.24 33.32
C LEU A 400 -13.67 -12.76 33.75
N GLN A 401 -13.80 -12.46 35.05
CA GLN A 401 -13.70 -11.09 35.55
C GLN A 401 -12.29 -10.50 35.36
N GLN A 402 -11.24 -11.30 35.53
CA GLN A 402 -9.86 -10.87 35.25
C GLN A 402 -9.66 -10.59 33.75
N LEU A 403 -10.21 -11.42 32.86
CA LEU A 403 -10.15 -11.25 31.41
C LEU A 403 -10.87 -9.97 30.97
N ILE A 404 -12.08 -9.73 31.50
CA ILE A 404 -12.83 -8.48 31.24
C ILE A 404 -12.01 -7.28 31.70
N ALA A 405 -11.43 -7.32 32.91
CA ALA A 405 -10.59 -6.25 33.41
C ALA A 405 -9.30 -6.04 32.58
N LEU A 406 -8.74 -7.11 32.01
CA LEU A 406 -7.61 -7.03 31.08
C LEU A 406 -8.01 -6.31 29.79
N ASN A 407 -9.10 -6.74 29.14
CA ASN A 407 -9.57 -6.14 27.89
C ASN A 407 -9.98 -4.66 28.07
N GLN A 408 -10.66 -4.33 29.18
CA GLN A 408 -10.99 -2.93 29.51
C GLN A 408 -9.73 -2.06 29.69
N LYS A 409 -8.66 -2.61 30.28
CA LYS A 409 -7.39 -1.88 30.41
C LYS A 409 -6.64 -1.76 29.09
N GLU A 410 -6.68 -2.77 28.23
CA GLU A 410 -6.12 -2.71 26.88
C GLU A 410 -6.80 -1.59 26.06
N VAL A 411 -8.13 -1.47 26.11
CA VAL A 411 -8.86 -0.36 25.46
C VAL A 411 -8.39 1.01 25.98
N ILE A 412 -8.25 1.17 27.31
CA ILE A 412 -7.75 2.42 27.90
C ILE A 412 -6.29 2.68 27.51
N TYR A 413 -5.45 1.65 27.47
CA TYR A 413 -4.05 1.73 27.06
C TYR A 413 -3.92 2.18 25.60
N ASN A 414 -4.69 1.61 24.69
CA ASN A 414 -4.71 2.01 23.28
C ASN A 414 -5.15 3.47 23.15
N THR A 415 -6.27 3.85 23.78
CA THR A 415 -6.77 5.23 23.80
C THR A 415 -5.72 6.22 24.31
N LYS A 416 -5.03 5.89 25.42
CA LYS A 416 -3.96 6.73 26.00
C LYS A 416 -2.73 6.82 25.11
N THR A 417 -2.37 5.72 24.43
CA THR A 417 -1.24 5.66 23.49
C THR A 417 -1.49 6.55 22.27
N HIS A 418 -2.70 6.50 21.72
CA HIS A 418 -3.13 7.39 20.65
C HIS A 418 -3.17 8.87 21.09
N LEU A 419 -3.70 9.15 22.28
CA LEU A 419 -3.68 10.50 22.84
C LEU A 419 -2.25 11.01 23.09
N LEU A 420 -1.33 10.14 23.51
CA LEU A 420 0.10 10.47 23.65
C LEU A 420 0.68 10.84 22.29
N LYS A 421 0.46 10.03 21.25
CA LYS A 421 0.92 10.31 19.87
C LYS A 421 0.40 11.66 19.37
N MET A 422 -0.90 11.91 19.50
CA MET A 422 -1.51 13.20 19.14
C MET A 422 -0.92 14.38 19.94
N THR A 423 -0.69 14.20 21.25
CA THR A 423 -0.11 15.26 22.10
C THR A 423 1.35 15.54 21.72
N ARG A 424 2.12 14.52 21.32
CA ARG A 424 3.47 14.68 20.77
C ARG A 424 3.47 15.48 19.47
N GLN A 425 2.56 15.17 18.55
CA GLN A 425 2.40 15.91 17.30
C GLN A 425 1.98 17.37 17.56
N ASN A 426 1.08 17.62 18.52
CA ASN A 426 0.70 18.98 18.92
C ASN A 426 1.87 19.75 19.55
N LEU A 427 2.69 19.10 20.38
CA LEU A 427 3.91 19.70 20.94
C LEU A 427 4.87 20.10 19.81
N PHE A 428 5.14 19.19 18.87
CA PHE A 428 6.00 19.47 17.73
C PHE A 428 5.44 20.60 16.85
N GLY A 429 4.16 20.54 16.48
CA GLY A 429 3.51 21.54 15.64
C GLY A 429 3.48 22.93 16.27
N ASN A 430 3.20 23.03 17.57
CA ASN A 430 3.24 24.31 18.30
C ASN A 430 4.68 24.84 18.44
N TRP A 431 5.66 23.96 18.67
CA TRP A 431 7.07 24.35 18.70
C TRP A 431 7.50 24.89 17.33
N TRP A 432 7.14 24.18 16.27
CA TRP A 432 7.44 24.56 14.90
C TRP A 432 6.83 25.92 14.57
N LYS A 433 5.54 26.13 14.88
CA LYS A 433 4.85 27.43 14.67
C LYS A 433 5.47 28.54 15.49
N THR A 434 5.92 28.26 16.72
CA THR A 434 6.64 29.25 17.55
C THR A 434 7.94 29.69 16.88
N GLY A 435 8.71 28.72 16.34
CA GLY A 435 9.91 28.99 15.59
C GLY A 435 9.66 29.77 14.30
N LYS A 436 8.68 29.34 13.49
CA LYS A 436 8.26 30.04 12.28
C LYS A 436 7.76 31.46 12.56
N ALA A 437 6.97 31.65 13.61
CA ALA A 437 6.50 32.98 14.02
C ALA A 437 7.68 33.93 14.35
N GLY A 438 8.80 33.40 14.83
CA GLY A 438 10.04 34.15 15.05
C GLY A 438 10.71 34.66 13.77
N THR A 439 10.40 34.09 12.60
CA THR A 439 10.95 34.55 11.31
C THR A 439 10.22 35.75 10.73
N PHE A 440 9.12 36.20 11.35
CA PHE A 440 8.38 37.40 10.97
C PHE A 440 8.89 38.59 11.80
N TRP A 441 9.71 39.46 11.19
CA TRP A 441 10.45 40.57 11.86
C TRP A 441 9.51 41.74 12.24
N GLY A 442 8.49 41.47 13.05
CA GLY A 442 7.47 42.44 13.49
C GLY A 442 6.37 42.75 12.45
N THR A 443 6.43 42.13 11.27
CA THR A 443 5.38 42.22 10.24
C THR A 443 4.51 40.96 10.33
N PRO A 444 3.22 41.08 10.67
CA PRO A 444 2.34 39.92 10.75
C PRO A 444 2.13 39.27 9.38
N PRO A 445 1.83 37.96 9.34
CA PRO A 445 1.45 37.28 8.11
C PRO A 445 0.18 37.89 7.48
N GLN A 446 -0.02 37.66 6.18
CA GLN A 446 -1.18 38.18 5.46
C GLN A 446 -2.49 37.71 6.11
N GLY A 447 -3.45 38.63 6.26
CA GLY A 447 -4.75 38.33 6.87
C GLY A 447 -4.77 38.36 8.40
N VAL A 448 -3.64 38.65 9.07
CA VAL A 448 -3.54 38.76 10.54
C VAL A 448 -3.21 40.19 10.95
N THR A 449 -3.95 40.76 11.91
CA THR A 449 -3.65 42.10 12.45
C THR A 449 -2.47 42.07 13.42
N LYS A 450 -1.82 43.21 13.67
CA LYS A 450 -0.71 43.29 14.63
C LYS A 450 -1.09 42.86 16.05
N GLU A 451 -2.31 43.19 16.48
CA GLU A 451 -2.84 42.80 17.79
C GLU A 451 -3.06 41.28 17.86
N GLN A 452 -3.73 40.71 16.86
CA GLN A 452 -3.92 39.26 16.76
C GLN A 452 -2.58 38.53 16.74
N TRP A 453 -1.59 39.04 16.00
CA TRP A 453 -0.27 38.44 15.91
C TRP A 453 0.46 38.41 17.25
N ALA A 454 0.43 39.51 18.01
CA ALA A 454 1.01 39.55 19.35
C ALA A 454 0.35 38.53 20.29
N THR A 455 -0.99 38.37 20.20
CA THR A 455 -1.73 37.34 20.94
C THR A 455 -1.31 35.93 20.52
N ILE A 456 -1.25 35.64 19.22
CA ILE A 456 -0.83 34.33 18.68
C ILE A 456 0.58 33.96 19.17
N GLN A 457 1.54 34.87 19.04
CA GLN A 457 2.91 34.65 19.50
C GLN A 457 2.98 34.36 21.00
N THR A 458 2.22 35.11 21.81
CA THR A 458 2.14 34.89 23.26
C THR A 458 1.50 33.54 23.59
N SER A 459 0.41 33.16 22.93
CA SER A 459 -0.28 31.89 23.14
C SER A 459 0.58 30.68 22.77
N LEU A 460 1.30 30.76 21.66
CA LEU A 460 2.24 29.73 21.22
C LEU A 460 3.37 29.52 22.23
N GLN A 461 3.95 30.60 22.79
CA GLN A 461 4.98 30.47 23.82
C GLN A 461 4.43 29.88 25.13
N ASN A 462 3.21 30.26 25.53
CA ASN A 462 2.61 29.80 26.78
C ASN A 462 2.11 28.35 26.73
N ILE A 463 1.76 27.81 25.56
CA ILE A 463 1.23 26.45 25.45
C ILE A 463 2.32 25.37 25.53
N LEU A 464 3.57 25.68 25.12
CA LEU A 464 4.66 24.68 25.06
C LEU A 464 4.92 23.98 26.42
N PRO A 465 5.10 24.68 27.56
CA PRO A 465 5.29 24.00 28.84
C PRO A 465 4.10 23.12 29.24
N THR A 466 2.88 23.52 28.82
CA THR A 466 1.65 22.75 29.06
C THR A 466 1.65 21.46 28.23
N ASN A 467 2.03 21.54 26.95
CA ASN A 467 2.17 20.36 26.09
C ASN A 467 3.29 19.42 26.59
N GLU A 468 4.45 19.94 26.99
CA GLU A 468 5.55 19.14 27.56
C GLU A 468 5.10 18.36 28.81
N SER A 469 4.37 19.04 29.71
CA SER A 469 3.82 18.42 30.91
C SER A 469 2.78 17.34 30.58
N ALA A 470 1.92 17.59 29.59
CA ALA A 470 0.91 16.64 29.14
C ALA A 470 1.54 15.38 28.51
N VAL A 471 2.54 15.53 27.63
CA VAL A 471 3.28 14.39 27.06
C VAL A 471 3.94 13.56 28.17
N THR A 472 4.58 14.23 29.13
CA THR A 472 5.24 13.55 30.25
C THR A 472 4.25 12.74 31.08
N GLN A 473 3.10 13.32 31.42
CA GLN A 473 2.05 12.63 32.18
C GLN A 473 1.45 11.45 31.41
N LEU A 474 1.11 11.65 30.13
CA LEU A 474 0.54 10.58 29.31
C LEU A 474 1.51 9.42 29.12
N LYS A 475 2.81 9.71 28.95
CA LYS A 475 3.85 8.66 28.91
C LYS A 475 3.87 7.84 30.20
N GLN A 476 3.85 8.49 31.36
CA GLN A 476 3.78 7.80 32.65
C GLN A 476 2.50 6.97 32.80
N ASP A 477 1.35 7.47 32.35
CA ASP A 477 0.08 6.75 32.39
C ASP A 477 0.11 5.50 31.50
N VAL A 478 0.66 5.62 30.28
CA VAL A 478 0.83 4.52 29.33
C VAL A 478 1.75 3.45 29.91
N ASP A 479 2.91 3.84 30.46
CA ASP A 479 3.85 2.91 31.11
C ASP A 479 3.21 2.21 32.33
N ALA A 480 2.41 2.93 33.12
CA ALA A 480 1.71 2.37 34.27
C ALA A 480 0.60 1.39 33.86
N LEU A 481 -0.11 1.65 32.75
CA LEU A 481 -1.12 0.76 32.19
C LEU A 481 -0.49 -0.51 31.62
N ALA A 482 0.62 -0.39 30.87
CA ALA A 482 1.36 -1.54 30.36
C ALA A 482 1.76 -2.50 31.48
N ASN A 483 2.32 -1.98 32.58
CA ASN A 483 2.68 -2.79 33.74
C ASN A 483 1.46 -3.48 34.41
N GLN A 484 0.30 -2.82 34.46
CA GLN A 484 -0.93 -3.41 34.99
C GLN A 484 -1.47 -4.53 34.09
N ILE A 485 -1.42 -4.31 32.78
CA ILE A 485 -1.81 -5.28 31.75
C ILE A 485 -0.94 -6.52 31.83
N ASP A 486 0.38 -6.37 31.91
CA ASP A 486 1.32 -7.50 32.05
C ASP A 486 1.09 -8.29 33.32
N LYS A 487 0.80 -7.61 34.43
CA LYS A 487 0.43 -8.27 35.69
C LYS A 487 -0.86 -9.10 35.53
N LEU A 488 -1.90 -8.54 34.91
CA LEU A 488 -3.16 -9.27 34.67
C LEU A 488 -2.94 -10.48 33.74
N LYS A 489 -2.10 -10.36 32.71
CA LYS A 489 -1.73 -11.49 31.83
C LYS A 489 -1.08 -12.62 32.63
N ILE A 490 -0.19 -12.29 33.56
CA ILE A 490 0.45 -13.28 34.46
C ILE A 490 -0.59 -13.90 35.41
N ASP A 491 -1.42 -13.08 36.05
CA ASP A 491 -2.43 -13.53 37.01
C ASP A 491 -3.50 -14.43 36.36
N ILE A 492 -3.92 -14.13 35.12
CA ILE A 492 -4.85 -14.98 34.36
C ILE A 492 -4.18 -16.32 34.04
N LYS A 493 -2.97 -16.32 33.49
CA LYS A 493 -2.24 -17.54 33.10
C LYS A 493 -1.96 -18.46 34.28
N LYS A 494 -1.82 -17.90 35.49
CA LYS A 494 -1.65 -18.67 36.72
C LYS A 494 -2.90 -19.52 36.99
N ASP A 495 -2.75 -20.82 37.18
CA ASP A 495 -3.85 -21.75 37.51
C ASP A 495 -4.90 -21.93 36.39
N LEU A 496 -4.57 -21.64 35.12
CA LEU A 496 -5.37 -22.12 33.98
C LEU A 496 -5.25 -23.65 33.86
N PRO A 497 -6.35 -24.38 33.61
CA PRO A 497 -6.29 -25.79 33.26
C PRO A 497 -5.43 -26.04 32.01
N ASP A 498 -4.81 -27.22 31.88
CA ASP A 498 -3.99 -27.59 30.71
C ASP A 498 -4.75 -27.51 29.36
N SER A 499 -6.09 -27.56 29.39
CA SER A 499 -6.90 -27.39 28.18
C SER A 499 -7.10 -25.93 27.76
N GLN A 500 -6.78 -24.97 28.64
CA GLN A 500 -7.04 -23.55 28.45
C GLN A 500 -5.77 -22.74 28.25
N THR A 501 -5.78 -21.84 27.27
CA THR A 501 -4.65 -20.93 27.02
C THR A 501 -5.13 -19.51 26.76
N LEU A 502 -4.42 -18.52 27.33
CA LEU A 502 -4.67 -17.11 27.07
C LEU A 502 -4.03 -16.74 25.73
N LYS A 503 -4.86 -16.33 24.77
CA LYS A 503 -4.46 -15.90 23.43
C LYS A 503 -4.89 -14.45 23.18
N SER A 504 -4.20 -13.79 22.27
CA SER A 504 -4.57 -12.48 21.76
C SER A 504 -5.18 -12.61 20.37
N ASN A 505 -6.14 -11.75 20.06
CA ASN A 505 -6.63 -11.54 18.70
C ASN A 505 -6.50 -10.06 18.34
N THR A 506 -6.39 -9.79 17.04
CA THR A 506 -6.38 -8.43 16.52
C THR A 506 -7.81 -8.00 16.23
N GLY A 507 -8.21 -6.83 16.72
CA GLY A 507 -9.51 -6.22 16.45
C GLY A 507 -9.57 -5.57 15.07
N ASN A 508 -10.53 -4.65 14.92
CA ASN A 508 -10.71 -3.91 13.67
C ASN A 508 -9.55 -2.92 13.47
N ARG A 509 -9.03 -2.89 12.23
CA ARG A 509 -7.96 -1.99 11.82
C ARG A 509 -8.49 -0.57 11.63
N TYR A 510 -7.60 0.40 11.79
CA TYR A 510 -7.86 1.76 11.32
C TYR A 510 -7.57 1.87 9.84
N HIS A 511 -8.36 2.69 9.16
CA HIS A 511 -8.34 2.88 7.73
C HIS A 511 -8.18 4.36 7.40
N GLU A 512 -7.40 4.65 6.38
CA GLU A 512 -7.18 6.00 5.87
C GLU A 512 -7.31 5.97 4.36
N ALA A 513 -8.07 6.89 3.78
CA ALA A 513 -8.31 6.88 2.34
C ALA A 513 -7.02 7.17 1.58
N ASN A 514 -6.67 6.34 0.59
CA ASN A 514 -5.44 6.51 -0.17
C ASN A 514 -5.43 7.84 -0.92
N ASP A 515 -4.25 8.45 -1.06
CA ASP A 515 -4.04 9.48 -2.08
C ASP A 515 -4.26 8.86 -3.48
N PRO A 516 -4.91 9.58 -4.42
CA PRO A 516 -5.15 9.08 -5.76
C PRO A 516 -3.85 8.65 -6.46
N VAL A 517 -3.91 7.58 -7.23
CA VAL A 517 -2.80 7.09 -8.05
C VAL A 517 -2.90 7.67 -9.45
N VAL A 518 -1.78 8.14 -9.97
CA VAL A 518 -1.60 8.54 -11.36
C VAL A 518 -0.73 7.48 -12.03
N LEU A 519 -1.26 6.87 -13.09
CA LEU A 519 -0.55 5.97 -13.99
C LEU A 519 -0.34 6.69 -15.33
N VAL A 520 0.90 6.68 -15.82
CA VAL A 520 1.29 7.26 -17.10
C VAL A 520 1.77 6.15 -18.03
N TYR A 521 1.17 6.10 -19.21
CA TYR A 521 1.57 5.25 -20.34
C TYR A 521 2.24 6.11 -21.42
N GLY A 522 3.29 5.59 -22.05
CA GLY A 522 4.04 6.31 -23.08
C GLY A 522 5.13 7.24 -22.52
N ALA A 523 5.52 7.05 -21.26
CA ALA A 523 6.61 7.81 -20.64
C ALA A 523 8.00 7.20 -20.89
N HIS A 524 8.07 6.04 -21.55
CA HIS A 524 9.27 5.24 -21.82
C HIS A 524 10.10 5.00 -20.55
N ARG A 525 9.64 4.11 -19.67
CA ARG A 525 10.34 3.73 -18.45
C ARG A 525 11.74 3.22 -18.76
N SER A 526 12.64 3.44 -17.79
CA SER A 526 14.00 2.91 -17.81
C SER A 526 14.08 1.65 -16.98
N TYR A 527 15.03 0.79 -17.35
CA TYR A 527 15.33 -0.45 -16.64
C TYR A 527 16.63 -0.36 -15.82
N ARG A 528 17.26 0.82 -15.81
CA ARG A 528 18.60 1.06 -15.30
C ARG A 528 18.82 0.70 -13.83
N HIS A 529 17.80 0.80 -12.99
CA HIS A 529 17.89 0.63 -11.55
C HIS A 529 17.27 -0.72 -11.11
N GLY A 530 17.96 -1.81 -11.42
CA GLY A 530 17.61 -3.18 -10.98
C GLY A 530 16.65 -3.97 -11.86
N GLU A 531 16.34 -3.48 -13.06
CA GLU A 531 15.37 -4.10 -13.96
C GLU A 531 15.92 -4.38 -15.37
N ASP A 532 17.22 -4.16 -15.61
CA ASP A 532 17.82 -4.20 -16.94
C ASP A 532 17.89 -5.61 -17.55
N GLY A 533 17.54 -6.63 -16.76
CA GLY A 533 17.53 -8.03 -17.13
C GLY A 533 18.93 -8.60 -17.37
N ARG A 534 20.01 -7.83 -17.27
CA ARG A 534 21.38 -8.22 -17.64
C ARG A 534 22.09 -9.06 -16.56
N PHE A 535 21.38 -9.36 -15.48
CA PHE A 535 21.78 -10.29 -14.43
C PHE A 535 21.76 -11.75 -14.92
N ASP A 536 22.40 -12.65 -14.18
CA ASP A 536 22.27 -14.08 -14.44
C ASP A 536 20.85 -14.60 -14.11
N SER A 537 20.59 -15.89 -14.36
CA SER A 537 19.28 -16.50 -14.09
C SER A 537 18.87 -16.47 -12.61
N ASN A 538 19.78 -16.17 -11.70
CA ASN A 538 19.54 -16.03 -10.27
C ASN A 538 19.46 -14.57 -9.83
N GLY A 539 19.49 -13.61 -10.77
CA GLY A 539 19.47 -12.18 -10.48
C GLY A 539 20.81 -11.64 -9.96
N ALA A 540 21.93 -12.33 -10.18
CA ALA A 540 23.26 -11.89 -9.73
C ALA A 540 24.06 -11.18 -10.83
N LEU A 541 24.83 -10.16 -10.42
CA LEU A 541 25.68 -9.34 -11.29
C LEU A 541 27.01 -10.06 -11.56
N PHE A 542 27.32 -10.31 -12.83
CA PHE A 542 28.61 -10.92 -13.19
C PHE A 542 29.78 -9.95 -12.97
N THR A 543 30.82 -10.43 -12.28
CA THR A 543 32.02 -9.69 -11.87
C THR A 543 33.29 -10.43 -12.31
N ARG A 544 34.43 -9.74 -12.33
CA ARG A 544 35.73 -10.30 -12.74
C ARG A 544 36.81 -10.01 -11.70
N PHE A 545 37.93 -10.73 -11.78
CA PHE A 545 39.13 -10.48 -10.99
C PHE A 545 40.15 -9.65 -11.77
N THR A 546 41.04 -8.98 -11.05
CA THR A 546 42.28 -8.43 -11.64
C THR A 546 42.97 -9.49 -12.51
N GLY A 547 43.38 -9.11 -13.72
CA GLY A 547 44.03 -10.00 -14.69
C GLY A 547 43.09 -10.69 -15.67
N GLN A 548 41.78 -10.41 -15.61
CA GLN A 548 40.78 -10.92 -16.56
C GLN A 548 40.35 -9.88 -17.62
N ASN A 549 41.04 -8.73 -17.72
CA ASN A 549 40.78 -7.69 -18.72
C ASN A 549 40.91 -8.20 -20.16
N ILE A 550 40.23 -7.53 -21.09
CA ILE A 550 40.51 -7.68 -22.52
C ILE A 550 41.87 -7.07 -22.85
N THR A 551 42.69 -7.85 -23.54
CA THR A 551 44.07 -7.47 -23.93
C THR A 551 44.27 -7.43 -25.43
N GLY A 552 43.26 -7.82 -26.22
CA GLY A 552 43.32 -7.86 -27.67
C GLY A 552 42.07 -8.42 -28.33
N LEU A 553 42.09 -8.45 -29.66
CA LEU A 553 41.05 -9.00 -30.53
C LEU A 553 41.70 -9.90 -31.58
N LYS A 554 41.19 -11.12 -31.75
CA LYS A 554 41.51 -12.02 -32.87
C LYS A 554 40.73 -11.57 -34.09
N VAL A 555 41.34 -10.72 -34.90
CA VAL A 555 40.71 -10.10 -36.06
C VAL A 555 40.44 -11.16 -37.13
N ALA A 556 39.17 -11.33 -37.49
CA ALA A 556 38.74 -12.28 -38.51
C ALA A 556 38.43 -11.56 -39.83
N LEU A 557 39.42 -11.49 -40.74
CA LEU A 557 39.24 -10.90 -42.08
C LEU A 557 38.80 -11.97 -43.10
N PRO A 558 38.01 -11.60 -44.13
CA PRO A 558 37.56 -12.53 -45.16
C PRO A 558 38.71 -13.26 -45.85
N GLU A 559 38.59 -14.59 -45.97
CA GLU A 559 39.59 -15.46 -46.62
C GLU A 559 41.00 -15.40 -46.01
N GLN A 560 41.14 -14.94 -44.77
CA GLN A 560 42.39 -14.92 -44.00
C GLN A 560 42.27 -15.76 -42.72
N ASP A 561 43.41 -16.14 -42.14
CA ASP A 561 43.45 -16.72 -40.80
C ASP A 561 43.15 -15.65 -39.73
N GLU A 562 42.58 -16.07 -38.58
CA GLU A 562 42.35 -15.17 -37.44
C GLU A 562 43.67 -14.60 -36.93
N GLN A 563 43.80 -13.28 -36.97
CA GLN A 563 45.02 -12.59 -36.57
C GLN A 563 44.86 -11.93 -35.19
N PRO A 564 45.55 -12.38 -34.14
CA PRO A 564 45.56 -11.67 -32.86
C PRO A 564 46.23 -10.30 -33.02
N VAL A 565 45.50 -9.26 -32.63
CA VAL A 565 46.01 -7.90 -32.41
C VAL A 565 45.86 -7.61 -30.93
N THR A 566 46.96 -7.35 -30.26
CA THR A 566 47.04 -7.17 -28.80
C THR A 566 47.42 -5.73 -28.43
N ALA A 567 47.28 -5.37 -27.17
CA ALA A 567 47.67 -4.06 -26.65
C ALA A 567 49.13 -3.68 -26.94
N SER A 568 50.03 -4.65 -27.17
CA SER A 568 51.42 -4.39 -27.56
C SER A 568 51.61 -4.07 -29.05
N ASP A 569 50.63 -4.40 -29.90
CA ASP A 569 50.69 -4.18 -31.35
C ASP A 569 50.17 -2.79 -31.73
N VAL A 570 49.37 -2.16 -30.87
CA VAL A 570 48.74 -0.84 -31.09
C VAL A 570 49.33 0.25 -30.19
N THR A 571 49.12 1.51 -30.57
CA THR A 571 49.50 2.66 -29.72
C THR A 571 48.32 3.08 -28.85
N LEU A 572 48.33 2.69 -27.58
CA LEU A 572 47.34 3.14 -26.59
C LEU A 572 47.52 4.63 -26.27
N SER A 573 46.41 5.33 -26.04
CA SER A 573 46.45 6.72 -25.59
C SER A 573 47.06 6.81 -24.19
N THR A 574 47.98 7.77 -23.99
CA THR A 574 48.64 7.98 -22.69
C THR A 574 47.64 8.53 -21.68
N ILE A 575 47.49 7.88 -20.52
CA ILE A 575 46.66 8.37 -19.42
C ILE A 575 47.42 9.46 -18.66
N ASN A 576 46.89 10.68 -18.63
CA ASN A 576 47.55 11.81 -17.97
C ASN A 576 47.27 11.86 -16.45
N ILE A 577 47.76 10.87 -15.70
CA ILE A 577 47.66 10.80 -14.24
C ILE A 577 48.87 10.03 -13.66
N PRO A 578 49.33 10.32 -12.43
CA PRO A 578 50.31 9.46 -11.76
C PRO A 578 49.72 8.06 -11.52
N LEU A 579 50.18 7.06 -12.30
CA LEU A 579 49.62 5.71 -12.30
C LEU A 579 49.86 4.95 -10.97
N ASP A 580 50.80 5.40 -10.16
CA ASP A 580 51.06 4.89 -8.81
C ASP A 580 50.05 5.39 -7.77
N LEU A 581 49.19 6.34 -8.11
CA LEU A 581 48.20 6.95 -7.22
C LEU A 581 46.76 6.53 -7.55
N VAL A 582 46.57 5.60 -8.49
CA VAL A 582 45.28 5.05 -8.92
C VAL A 582 45.34 3.51 -8.92
N PRO A 583 44.19 2.80 -8.96
CA PRO A 583 44.19 1.34 -8.96
C PRO A 583 45.06 0.77 -10.09
N LYS A 584 45.79 -0.33 -9.81
CA LYS A 584 46.74 -0.94 -10.75
C LYS A 584 46.08 -1.47 -12.02
N GLU A 585 44.78 -1.75 -11.93
CA GLU A 585 43.91 -2.19 -13.02
C GLU A 585 43.67 -1.09 -14.07
N THR A 586 43.96 0.19 -13.77
CA THR A 586 43.72 1.35 -14.66
C THR A 586 44.37 1.18 -16.04
N VAL A 587 45.58 0.61 -16.09
CA VAL A 587 46.27 0.38 -17.38
C VAL A 587 45.59 -0.73 -18.19
N GLY A 588 45.12 -1.78 -17.50
CA GLY A 588 44.36 -2.86 -18.13
C GLY A 588 43.02 -2.38 -18.68
N LEU A 589 42.33 -1.54 -17.91
CA LEU A 589 41.08 -0.89 -18.34
C LEU A 589 41.27 0.00 -19.56
N ASN A 590 42.35 0.79 -19.65
CA ASN A 590 42.65 1.58 -20.84
C ASN A 590 42.88 0.71 -22.10
N GLY A 591 43.55 -0.42 -21.95
CA GLY A 591 43.68 -1.40 -23.04
C GLY A 591 42.33 -1.99 -23.44
N GLU A 592 41.52 -2.39 -22.47
CA GLU A 592 40.18 -2.93 -22.68
C GLU A 592 39.25 -1.92 -23.39
N ASP A 593 39.20 -0.67 -22.91
CA ASP A 593 38.45 0.43 -23.50
C ASP A 593 38.85 0.63 -24.98
N TYR A 594 40.14 0.55 -25.30
CA TYR A 594 40.62 0.70 -26.67
C TYR A 594 40.04 -0.37 -27.62
N PHE A 595 39.96 -1.63 -27.17
CA PHE A 595 39.44 -2.74 -27.97
C PHE A 595 37.91 -2.79 -28.00
N PHE A 596 37.20 -2.19 -27.05
CA PHE A 596 35.75 -2.04 -27.13
C PHE A 596 35.29 -0.82 -27.93
N ASP A 597 36.10 0.24 -27.97
CA ASP A 597 35.75 1.45 -28.71
C ASP A 597 35.86 1.24 -30.22
N THR A 598 34.71 1.30 -30.89
CA THR A 598 34.63 1.20 -32.36
C THR A 598 35.36 2.33 -33.09
N ILE A 599 35.72 3.44 -32.42
CA ILE A 599 36.55 4.50 -33.02
C ILE A 599 37.95 3.99 -33.41
N ASN A 600 38.42 2.91 -32.77
CA ASN A 600 39.72 2.31 -33.01
C ASN A 600 39.72 1.22 -34.09
N ALA A 601 38.54 0.85 -34.64
CA ALA A 601 38.37 -0.25 -35.58
C ALA A 601 39.32 -0.17 -36.78
N GLU A 602 39.46 1.02 -37.39
CA GLU A 602 40.34 1.24 -38.53
C GLU A 602 41.82 0.98 -38.17
N THR A 603 42.24 1.41 -36.98
CA THR A 603 43.62 1.22 -36.51
C THR A 603 43.91 -0.25 -36.24
N ILE A 604 42.97 -0.95 -35.61
CA ILE A 604 43.06 -2.40 -35.35
C ILE A 604 43.11 -3.17 -36.68
N ALA A 605 42.26 -2.83 -37.64
CA ALA A 605 42.23 -3.44 -38.97
C ALA A 605 43.56 -3.24 -39.73
N LYS A 606 44.13 -2.02 -39.70
CA LYS A 606 45.43 -1.72 -40.32
C LYS A 606 46.55 -2.53 -39.69
N GLU A 607 46.57 -2.67 -38.37
CA GLU A 607 47.60 -3.46 -37.69
C GLU A 607 47.45 -4.96 -37.99
N ALA A 608 46.21 -5.48 -38.04
CA ALA A 608 45.96 -6.86 -38.49
C ALA A 608 46.49 -7.11 -39.90
N CYS A 609 46.21 -6.20 -40.85
CA CYS A 609 46.71 -6.30 -42.23
C CYS A 609 48.24 -6.31 -42.28
N LYS A 610 48.88 -5.45 -41.47
CA LYS A 610 50.34 -5.39 -41.36
C LYS A 610 50.94 -6.69 -40.81
N LEU A 611 50.33 -7.29 -39.79
CA LEU A 611 50.76 -8.56 -39.21
C LEU A 611 50.56 -9.74 -40.20
N LEU A 612 49.45 -9.72 -40.96
CA LEU A 612 49.16 -10.70 -42.01
C LEU A 612 49.93 -10.47 -43.31
N SER A 613 50.62 -9.32 -43.45
CA SER A 613 51.30 -8.90 -44.68
C SER A 613 50.37 -8.79 -45.91
N ILE A 614 49.18 -8.23 -45.72
CA ILE A 614 48.18 -7.96 -46.78
C ILE A 614 47.87 -6.46 -46.90
N ASP A 615 47.27 -6.05 -48.02
CA ASP A 615 46.84 -4.67 -48.24
C ASP A 615 45.56 -4.34 -47.46
N PHE A 616 45.52 -3.15 -46.85
CA PHE A 616 44.34 -2.64 -46.15
C PHE A 616 43.24 -2.22 -47.15
N THR A 617 41.99 -2.52 -46.82
CA THR A 617 40.79 -2.06 -47.55
C THR A 617 39.80 -1.47 -46.56
N ASP A 618 39.11 -0.38 -46.93
CA ASP A 618 38.19 0.35 -46.04
C ASP A 618 37.09 -0.54 -45.43
N SER A 619 36.64 -1.57 -46.16
CA SER A 619 35.65 -2.54 -45.66
C SER A 619 36.10 -3.35 -44.44
N TYR A 620 37.42 -3.46 -44.19
CA TYR A 620 37.93 -4.16 -43.01
C TYR A 620 37.66 -3.39 -41.72
N THR A 621 37.52 -2.07 -41.78
CA THR A 621 37.11 -1.25 -40.63
C THR A 621 35.73 -1.67 -40.14
N ASP A 622 34.77 -1.82 -41.05
CA ASP A 622 33.39 -2.22 -40.71
C ASP A 622 33.33 -3.64 -40.16
N ILE A 623 34.17 -4.55 -40.68
CA ILE A 623 34.29 -5.93 -40.17
C ILE A 623 34.78 -5.93 -38.72
N VAL A 624 35.86 -5.18 -38.43
CA VAL A 624 36.39 -5.07 -37.06
C VAL A 624 35.37 -4.41 -36.14
N ALA A 625 34.72 -3.31 -36.55
CA ALA A 625 33.69 -2.66 -35.74
C ALA A 625 32.51 -3.58 -35.44
N THR A 626 32.09 -4.39 -36.42
CA THR A 626 31.05 -5.42 -36.23
C THR A 626 31.52 -6.49 -35.23
N GLN A 627 32.78 -6.91 -35.33
CA GLN A 627 33.35 -7.88 -34.40
C GLN A 627 33.43 -7.32 -32.97
N GLN A 628 33.85 -6.07 -32.78
CA GLN A 628 33.92 -5.39 -31.47
C GLN A 628 32.56 -5.31 -30.77
N THR A 629 31.46 -5.29 -31.53
CA THR A 629 30.10 -5.21 -31.00
C THR A 629 29.39 -6.57 -30.89
N SER A 630 29.97 -7.62 -31.46
CA SER A 630 29.34 -8.95 -31.56
C SER A 630 28.94 -9.56 -30.21
N ALA A 631 29.73 -9.31 -29.17
CA ALA A 631 29.46 -9.76 -27.80
C ALA A 631 28.18 -9.14 -27.18
N TRP A 632 27.67 -8.04 -27.76
CA TRP A 632 26.57 -7.24 -27.21
C TRP A 632 25.27 -7.35 -28.01
N ASN A 633 25.33 -7.92 -29.23
CA ASN A 633 24.27 -7.88 -30.24
C ASN A 633 23.08 -8.83 -29.96
N ALA A 634 23.18 -9.73 -28.98
CA ALA A 634 22.08 -10.56 -28.54
C ALA A 634 21.97 -10.50 -27.00
N ASP A 635 20.74 -10.44 -26.49
CA ASP A 635 20.47 -10.60 -25.05
C ASP A 635 20.61 -12.08 -24.69
N ILE A 636 21.86 -12.46 -24.50
CA ILE A 636 22.28 -13.83 -24.23
C ILE A 636 22.18 -14.07 -22.72
N TYR A 637 21.11 -14.78 -22.31
CA TYR A 637 20.93 -15.25 -20.94
C TYR A 637 21.39 -16.69 -20.79
N GLY A 638 22.10 -16.98 -19.69
CA GLY A 638 22.47 -18.35 -19.32
C GLY A 638 23.56 -19.02 -20.18
N LEU A 639 24.22 -18.30 -21.11
CA LEU A 639 25.43 -18.80 -21.76
C LEU A 639 26.68 -18.46 -20.97
N ASP A 640 27.65 -19.37 -21.04
CA ASP A 640 28.97 -19.22 -20.45
C ASP A 640 29.71 -18.00 -21.06
N LYS A 641 30.24 -17.12 -20.20
CA LYS A 641 30.89 -15.87 -20.64
C LYS A 641 32.18 -16.12 -21.41
N GLN A 642 32.89 -17.22 -21.14
CA GLN A 642 34.07 -17.59 -21.91
C GLN A 642 33.67 -18.00 -23.33
N ALA A 643 32.60 -18.77 -23.49
CA ALA A 643 32.09 -19.12 -24.81
C ALA A 643 31.69 -17.89 -25.65
N VAL A 644 31.05 -16.89 -25.04
CA VAL A 644 30.74 -15.62 -25.72
C VAL A 644 32.01 -14.85 -26.06
N THR A 645 32.99 -14.81 -25.15
CA THR A 645 34.29 -14.16 -25.39
C THR A 645 35.02 -14.78 -26.58
N ASP A 646 35.12 -16.11 -26.59
CA ASP A 646 35.81 -16.88 -27.63
C ASP A 646 35.11 -16.72 -28.99
N ALA A 647 33.77 -16.78 -29.01
CA ALA A 647 32.98 -16.60 -30.23
C ALA A 647 33.07 -15.17 -30.82
N SER A 648 33.28 -14.17 -29.96
CA SER A 648 33.46 -12.77 -30.37
C SER A 648 34.90 -12.48 -30.81
N GLY A 649 35.84 -13.38 -30.53
CA GLY A 649 37.27 -13.24 -30.84
C GLY A 649 38.05 -12.37 -29.84
N PHE A 650 37.47 -11.95 -28.73
CA PHE A 650 38.18 -11.17 -27.71
C PHE A 650 39.22 -12.03 -26.96
N ILE A 651 40.34 -11.42 -26.57
CA ILE A 651 41.41 -12.07 -25.80
C ILE A 651 41.31 -11.61 -24.33
N GLY A 652 40.74 -12.44 -23.47
CA GLY A 652 40.50 -12.14 -22.05
C GLY A 652 39.20 -12.76 -21.58
N ILE A 653 38.46 -12.06 -20.71
CA ILE A 653 37.07 -12.36 -20.36
C ILE A 653 36.26 -11.07 -20.49
N ILE A 654 35.21 -11.07 -21.32
CA ILE A 654 34.35 -9.90 -21.48
C ILE A 654 33.64 -9.55 -20.16
N PRO A 655 33.45 -8.25 -19.85
CA PRO A 655 32.67 -7.86 -18.69
C PRO A 655 31.16 -8.04 -18.91
N SER A 656 30.36 -7.72 -17.89
CA SER A 656 28.92 -7.57 -18.08
C SER A 656 28.61 -6.45 -19.07
N LYS A 657 27.59 -6.65 -19.92
CA LYS A 657 27.07 -5.65 -20.87
C LYS A 657 26.74 -4.32 -20.20
N ILE A 658 26.38 -4.35 -18.91
CA ILE A 658 26.16 -3.17 -18.06
C ILE A 658 27.31 -2.17 -18.14
N SER A 659 28.56 -2.65 -18.13
CA SER A 659 29.76 -1.78 -18.11
C SER A 659 30.21 -1.26 -19.48
N VAL A 660 29.59 -1.67 -20.59
CA VAL A 660 30.00 -1.25 -21.95
C VAL A 660 28.77 -0.79 -22.72
N GLN A 661 28.54 0.52 -22.74
CA GLN A 661 27.37 1.14 -23.35
C GLN A 661 27.71 1.84 -24.67
N LEU A 662 26.92 1.58 -25.71
CA LEU A 662 26.88 2.46 -26.88
C LEU A 662 26.08 3.70 -26.52
N TRP A 663 26.62 4.89 -26.81
CA TRP A 663 25.92 6.12 -26.47
C TRP A 663 24.60 6.28 -27.21
N ALA A 664 23.54 6.51 -26.43
CA ALA A 664 22.29 7.10 -26.84
C ALA A 664 21.99 8.30 -25.93
N ALA A 665 21.19 9.24 -26.40
CA ALA A 665 20.74 10.33 -25.53
C ALA A 665 19.91 9.74 -24.38
N PRO A 666 20.25 10.02 -23.12
CA PRO A 666 19.65 9.32 -21.98
C PRO A 666 18.21 9.78 -21.74
N TRP A 667 17.45 8.87 -21.13
CA TRP A 667 16.11 9.10 -20.60
C TRP A 667 15.80 8.02 -19.56
N SER A 668 15.80 8.41 -18.29
CA SER A 668 15.53 7.51 -17.16
C SER A 668 14.56 8.15 -16.17
N PRO A 669 13.24 8.04 -16.39
CA PRO A 669 12.22 8.63 -15.52
C PRO A 669 12.44 8.31 -14.04
N LEU A 670 12.44 9.33 -13.19
CA LEU A 670 12.72 9.22 -11.76
C LEU A 670 11.63 9.88 -10.90
N TYR A 671 11.19 11.08 -11.26
CA TYR A 671 10.17 11.81 -10.52
C TYR A 671 8.89 12.06 -11.33
N MET A 672 7.76 12.03 -10.64
CA MET A 672 6.51 12.64 -11.07
C MET A 672 6.28 13.92 -10.27
N SER A 673 6.21 15.06 -10.95
CA SER A 673 5.77 16.33 -10.36
C SER A 673 4.35 16.64 -10.83
N TRP A 674 3.49 16.99 -9.89
CA TRP A 674 2.08 17.24 -10.15
C TRP A 674 1.64 18.58 -9.58
N GLU A 675 0.76 19.26 -10.29
CA GLU A 675 0.03 20.45 -9.84
C GLU A 675 -1.44 20.23 -10.17
N ILE A 676 -2.32 20.33 -9.18
CA ILE A 676 -3.76 20.20 -9.34
C ILE A 676 -4.47 21.46 -8.87
N LYS A 677 -5.66 21.70 -9.43
CA LYS A 677 -6.61 22.68 -8.90
C LYS A 677 -7.65 21.93 -8.06
N TRP A 678 -7.52 21.98 -6.74
CA TRP A 678 -8.46 21.39 -5.80
C TRP A 678 -9.70 22.28 -5.61
N ILE A 679 -10.88 21.71 -5.79
CA ILE A 679 -12.19 22.35 -5.66
C ILE A 679 -12.96 21.62 -4.56
N PRO A 680 -12.93 22.12 -3.31
CA PRO A 680 -13.63 21.47 -2.20
C PRO A 680 -15.14 21.56 -2.37
N SER A 681 -15.86 20.56 -1.84
CA SER A 681 -17.34 20.57 -1.84
C SER A 681 -17.93 21.73 -1.02
N SER A 682 -17.21 22.13 0.02
CA SER A 682 -17.53 23.29 0.87
C SER A 682 -16.25 23.84 1.48
N THR A 683 -16.19 25.15 1.71
CA THR A 683 -15.13 25.79 2.52
C THR A 683 -15.37 25.66 4.02
N THR A 684 -16.58 25.26 4.43
CA THR A 684 -16.96 25.03 5.82
C THR A 684 -17.03 23.52 6.07
N PRO A 685 -16.22 22.95 6.97
CA PRO A 685 -16.17 21.50 7.18
C PRO A 685 -17.52 20.85 7.53
N SER A 686 -18.38 21.53 8.30
CA SER A 686 -19.71 21.03 8.66
C SER A 686 -20.69 20.87 7.47
N ASP A 687 -20.47 21.60 6.38
CA ASP A 687 -21.35 21.62 5.20
C ASP A 687 -20.84 20.69 4.08
N VAL A 688 -19.83 19.85 4.37
CA VAL A 688 -19.10 19.07 3.38
C VAL A 688 -19.98 18.13 2.55
N LEU A 689 -21.06 17.60 3.14
CA LEU A 689 -21.99 16.66 2.48
C LEU A 689 -23.14 17.33 1.74
N LYS A 690 -23.25 18.68 1.72
CA LYS A 690 -24.44 19.40 1.21
C LYS A 690 -24.87 19.02 -0.21
N ASN A 691 -23.91 18.68 -1.07
CA ASN A 691 -24.14 18.30 -2.48
C ASN A 691 -23.88 16.82 -2.75
N TRP A 692 -23.68 16.02 -1.70
CA TRP A 692 -23.44 14.59 -1.78
C TRP A 692 -24.66 13.83 -1.30
N THR A 693 -24.90 12.66 -1.89
CA THR A 693 -25.93 11.74 -1.41
C THR A 693 -25.38 10.33 -1.44
N PHE A 694 -25.52 9.61 -0.33
CA PHE A 694 -25.17 8.20 -0.29
C PHE A 694 -26.21 7.40 -1.09
N ASN A 695 -25.74 6.63 -2.04
CA ASN A 695 -26.55 5.81 -2.93
C ASN A 695 -26.49 4.35 -2.46
N ALA A 696 -27.63 3.81 -2.04
CA ALA A 696 -27.74 2.45 -1.51
C ALA A 696 -27.61 1.34 -2.58
N GLU A 697 -27.66 1.70 -3.86
CA GLU A 697 -27.46 0.77 -4.98
C GLU A 697 -25.98 0.70 -5.40
N THR A 698 -25.29 1.83 -5.44
CA THR A 698 -23.84 1.84 -5.73
C THR A 698 -22.98 1.66 -4.49
N LEU A 699 -23.59 1.75 -3.30
CA LEU A 699 -22.93 1.69 -1.99
C LEU A 699 -21.87 2.79 -1.79
N GLU A 700 -21.98 3.88 -2.54
CA GLU A 700 -21.05 5.00 -2.59
C GLU A 700 -21.75 6.36 -2.45
N TYR A 701 -20.95 7.42 -2.34
CA TYR A 701 -21.46 8.80 -2.35
C TYR A 701 -21.42 9.36 -3.76
N ASP A 702 -22.58 9.74 -4.26
CA ASP A 702 -22.72 10.39 -5.56
C ASP A 702 -22.80 11.90 -5.40
N TRP A 703 -22.09 12.61 -6.27
CA TRP A 703 -22.24 14.05 -6.40
C TRP A 703 -23.58 14.38 -7.07
N ASN A 704 -24.29 15.37 -6.55
CA ASN A 704 -25.54 15.83 -7.16
C ASN A 704 -25.27 16.40 -8.56
N SER A 705 -25.65 15.63 -9.59
CA SER A 705 -25.43 15.97 -11.00
C SER A 705 -26.09 17.28 -11.45
N ASN A 706 -27.09 17.79 -10.72
CA ASN A 706 -27.71 19.10 -10.98
C ASN A 706 -26.90 20.28 -10.44
N THR A 707 -25.89 20.02 -9.61
CA THR A 707 -25.01 21.05 -9.05
C THR A 707 -23.72 21.09 -9.86
N SER A 708 -23.46 22.21 -10.53
CA SER A 708 -22.18 22.44 -11.19
C SER A 708 -21.04 22.49 -10.17
N VAL A 709 -19.92 21.83 -10.46
CA VAL A 709 -18.68 21.98 -9.68
C VAL A 709 -18.14 23.39 -9.93
N SER A 710 -18.46 24.32 -9.03
CA SER A 710 -18.10 25.74 -9.15
C SER A 710 -17.51 26.28 -7.85
N GLY A 711 -16.38 26.97 -7.92
CA GLY A 711 -15.71 27.58 -6.75
C GLY A 711 -14.32 28.13 -7.07
N SER A 712 -13.80 29.01 -6.21
CA SER A 712 -12.40 29.42 -6.24
C SER A 712 -11.54 28.26 -5.72
N GLY A 713 -11.18 27.34 -6.61
CA GLY A 713 -10.27 26.25 -6.29
C GLY A 713 -8.89 26.76 -5.86
N VAL A 714 -8.15 25.92 -5.14
CA VAL A 714 -6.80 26.17 -4.66
C VAL A 714 -5.80 25.31 -5.40
N THR A 715 -4.66 25.89 -5.77
CA THR A 715 -3.58 25.16 -6.42
C THR A 715 -2.79 24.38 -5.38
N LEU A 716 -2.71 23.07 -5.59
CA LEU A 716 -1.88 22.16 -4.82
C LEU A 716 -0.82 21.55 -5.71
N SER A 717 0.37 21.30 -5.17
CA SER A 717 1.46 20.72 -5.95
C SER A 717 2.39 19.90 -5.07
N GLY A 718 2.89 18.79 -5.61
CA GLY A 718 3.83 17.92 -4.95
C GLY A 718 4.77 17.25 -5.96
N SER A 719 5.71 16.47 -5.46
CA SER A 719 6.60 15.65 -6.30
C SER A 719 6.95 14.37 -5.57
N THR A 720 7.00 13.26 -6.32
CA THR A 720 7.19 11.92 -5.78
C THR A 720 8.02 11.08 -6.74
N ILE A 721 8.70 10.04 -6.24
CA ILE A 721 9.47 9.13 -7.10
C ILE A 721 8.49 8.24 -7.85
N ILE A 722 8.62 8.16 -9.18
CA ILE A 722 7.74 7.33 -10.00
C ILE A 722 8.37 5.95 -10.22
N THR A 723 7.57 4.89 -10.20
CA THR A 723 8.06 3.51 -10.32
C THR A 723 7.15 2.65 -11.20
N PRO A 724 7.62 1.54 -11.77
CA PRO A 724 6.79 0.59 -12.51
C PRO A 724 6.00 -0.36 -11.57
N LYS A 725 5.54 0.13 -10.41
CA LYS A 725 4.87 -0.68 -9.37
C LYS A 725 3.69 -1.50 -9.90
N SER A 726 2.90 -0.94 -10.80
CA SER A 726 1.76 -1.64 -11.42
C SER A 726 2.20 -2.90 -12.17
N THR A 727 3.32 -2.82 -12.89
CA THR A 727 3.91 -3.95 -13.61
C THR A 727 4.39 -5.04 -12.66
N PHE A 728 5.06 -4.67 -11.57
CA PHE A 728 5.52 -5.63 -10.57
C PHE A 728 4.39 -6.32 -9.83
N ALA A 729 3.34 -5.59 -9.48
CA ALA A 729 2.16 -6.17 -8.85
C ALA A 729 1.52 -7.23 -9.77
N MET A 730 1.38 -6.92 -11.07
CA MET A 730 0.84 -7.85 -12.06
C MET A 730 1.76 -9.06 -12.28
N GLN A 731 3.07 -8.85 -12.35
CA GLN A 731 4.05 -9.93 -12.49
C GLN A 731 3.99 -10.89 -11.30
N ALA A 732 4.06 -10.36 -10.07
CA ALA A 732 4.02 -11.16 -8.85
C ALA A 732 2.70 -11.96 -8.75
N GLN A 733 1.59 -11.36 -9.16
CA GLN A 733 0.29 -12.03 -9.16
C GLN A 733 0.22 -13.15 -10.20
N LEU A 734 0.78 -12.97 -11.40
CA LEU A 734 0.91 -14.01 -12.42
C LEU A 734 1.85 -15.14 -11.99
N GLU A 735 2.97 -14.81 -11.34
CA GLU A 735 3.90 -15.79 -10.79
C GLU A 735 3.24 -16.64 -9.71
N LYS A 736 2.53 -16.01 -8.76
CA LYS A 736 1.75 -16.71 -7.75
C LYS A 736 0.68 -17.61 -8.38
N TYR A 737 -0.03 -17.12 -9.40
CA TYR A 737 -1.01 -17.93 -10.14
C TYR A 737 -0.35 -19.16 -10.80
N PHE A 738 0.88 -19.04 -11.29
CA PHE A 738 1.64 -20.19 -11.83
C PHE A 738 2.04 -21.20 -10.76
N GLU A 739 2.38 -20.74 -9.56
CA GLU A 739 2.66 -21.62 -8.42
C GLU A 739 1.42 -22.43 -8.03
N ASP A 740 0.25 -21.78 -8.03
CA ASP A 740 -1.01 -22.39 -7.61
C ASP A 740 -1.62 -23.33 -8.67
N THR A 741 -1.50 -22.99 -9.97
CA THR A 741 -2.22 -23.69 -11.07
C THR A 741 -1.32 -24.42 -12.08
N GLY A 742 -0.01 -24.18 -12.03
CA GLY A 742 0.96 -24.64 -13.03
C GLY A 742 1.22 -23.65 -14.17
N SER A 743 2.41 -23.70 -14.77
CA SER A 743 2.81 -22.76 -15.83
C SER A 743 2.30 -23.19 -17.22
N PHE A 744 1.61 -22.28 -17.91
CA PHE A 744 1.16 -22.45 -19.30
C PHE A 744 2.05 -21.66 -20.26
N PRO A 745 2.50 -22.22 -21.41
CA PRO A 745 3.43 -21.54 -22.32
C PRO A 745 2.94 -20.17 -22.82
N GLY A 746 1.64 -20.04 -23.12
CA GLY A 746 1.04 -18.77 -23.56
C GLY A 746 1.07 -17.70 -22.47
N LEU A 747 0.80 -18.08 -21.22
CA LEU A 747 0.78 -17.15 -20.10
C LEU A 747 2.21 -16.78 -19.67
N LYS A 748 3.21 -17.65 -19.86
CA LYS A 748 4.63 -17.30 -19.69
C LYS A 748 5.10 -16.28 -20.73
N SER A 749 4.63 -16.38 -21.98
CA SER A 749 4.87 -15.35 -23.00
C SER A 749 4.19 -14.02 -22.64
N PHE A 750 3.00 -14.09 -22.03
CA PHE A 750 2.31 -12.90 -21.53
C PHE A 750 3.07 -12.26 -20.36
N LEU A 751 3.59 -13.05 -19.40
CA LEU A 751 4.43 -12.55 -18.30
C LEU A 751 5.63 -11.74 -18.81
N ASN A 752 6.35 -12.25 -19.81
CA ASN A 752 7.45 -11.53 -20.45
C ASN A 752 7.01 -10.26 -21.18
N THR A 753 5.73 -10.18 -21.59
CA THR A 753 5.17 -8.97 -22.19
C THR A 753 4.85 -7.95 -21.10
N VAL A 754 4.23 -8.40 -20.01
CA VAL A 754 3.88 -7.60 -18.83
C VAL A 754 5.13 -6.96 -18.23
N SER A 755 6.22 -7.72 -18.04
CA SER A 755 7.47 -7.20 -17.48
C SER A 755 8.04 -6.00 -18.27
N ASN A 756 7.72 -5.93 -19.57
CA ASN A 756 8.18 -4.89 -20.50
C ASN A 756 7.13 -3.78 -20.76
N TRP A 757 6.02 -3.75 -20.03
CA TRP A 757 5.03 -2.68 -20.17
C TRP A 757 5.57 -1.34 -19.72
N ASP A 758 5.34 -0.31 -20.53
CA ASP A 758 5.70 1.09 -20.29
C ASP A 758 4.70 1.80 -19.37
N PHE A 759 4.49 1.22 -18.19
CA PHE A 759 3.64 1.81 -17.16
C PHE A 759 4.51 2.35 -16.02
N LEU A 760 4.31 3.63 -15.74
CA LEU A 760 4.85 4.29 -14.56
C LEU A 760 3.70 4.79 -13.71
N SER A 761 3.68 4.43 -12.43
CA SER A 761 2.55 4.72 -11.55
C SER A 761 3.02 5.20 -10.18
N GLN A 762 2.39 6.24 -9.66
CA GLN A 762 2.61 6.66 -8.29
C GLN A 762 1.40 7.43 -7.72
N SER A 763 1.19 7.36 -6.40
CA SER A 763 0.22 8.22 -5.72
C SER A 763 0.63 9.68 -5.74
N ILE A 764 -0.32 10.61 -5.78
CA ILE A 764 -0.08 12.04 -5.54
C ILE A 764 0.17 12.32 -4.04
N SER A 765 1.14 11.59 -3.48
CA SER A 765 1.47 11.53 -2.07
C SER A 765 1.64 12.90 -1.45
N GLY A 766 1.04 13.09 -0.28
CA GLY A 766 1.03 14.36 0.44
C GLY A 766 -0.26 15.16 0.23
N LEU A 767 -1.19 14.71 -0.62
CA LEU A 767 -2.43 15.42 -0.86
C LEU A 767 -3.28 15.46 0.41
N ASN A 768 -3.53 14.31 1.04
CA ASN A 768 -4.28 14.25 2.29
C ASN A 768 -3.67 15.14 3.39
N GLU A 769 -2.35 15.13 3.56
CA GLU A 769 -1.64 16.00 4.51
C GLU A 769 -1.85 17.48 4.18
N MET A 770 -1.75 17.87 2.90
CA MET A 770 -1.98 19.25 2.46
C MET A 770 -3.42 19.70 2.73
N LEU A 771 -4.42 18.81 2.60
CA LEU A 771 -5.81 19.07 2.96
C LEU A 771 -5.99 19.31 4.47
N LEU A 772 -5.11 18.74 5.30
CA LEU A 772 -5.02 19.00 6.74
C LEU A 772 -4.12 20.19 7.10
N SER A 773 -3.59 20.92 6.10
CA SER A 773 -2.59 21.99 6.28
C SER A 773 -1.29 21.49 6.95
N LEU A 774 -0.83 20.31 6.57
CA LEU A 774 0.44 19.69 6.99
C LEU A 774 1.35 19.45 5.77
N THR A 775 2.67 19.34 5.99
CA THR A 775 3.65 19.02 4.95
C THR A 775 4.79 18.15 5.50
N PRO A 776 5.23 17.12 4.74
CA PRO A 776 6.41 16.32 5.07
C PRO A 776 7.73 16.92 4.57
N ASP A 777 7.69 18.06 3.87
CA ASP A 777 8.86 18.56 3.12
C ASP A 777 9.85 19.38 3.97
N GLN A 778 9.81 19.25 5.30
CA GLN A 778 10.58 20.07 6.23
C GLN A 778 11.40 19.20 7.18
N LEU A 779 12.70 19.48 7.27
CA LEU A 779 13.66 18.76 8.13
C LEU A 779 14.00 19.58 9.37
N ASN A 780 13.00 20.07 10.11
CA ASN A 780 13.23 20.88 11.31
C ASN A 780 13.41 20.00 12.54
N THR A 781 14.56 20.08 13.20
CA THR A 781 14.84 19.34 14.43
C THR A 781 14.62 20.22 15.66
N PRO A 782 13.77 19.81 16.62
CA PRO A 782 13.58 20.53 17.88
C PRO A 782 14.82 20.46 18.79
N PRO A 783 14.95 21.40 19.76
CA PRO A 783 15.99 21.30 20.78
C PRO A 783 15.82 20.03 21.61
N GLU A 784 16.91 19.52 22.20
CA GLU A 784 16.98 18.22 22.89
C GLU A 784 15.86 17.99 23.92
N ASN A 785 15.48 19.04 24.67
CA ASN A 785 14.42 18.95 25.69
C ASN A 785 13.04 18.65 25.11
N ILE A 786 12.77 19.09 23.87
CA ILE A 786 11.53 18.82 23.12
C ILE A 786 11.69 17.55 22.28
N ALA A 787 12.84 17.36 21.62
CA ALA A 787 13.12 16.19 20.79
C ALA A 787 12.88 14.86 21.52
N ARG A 788 13.33 14.75 22.78
CA ARG A 788 13.09 13.57 23.63
C ARG A 788 11.61 13.28 23.94
N LEU A 789 10.75 14.29 23.82
CA LEU A 789 9.32 14.19 24.09
C LEU A 789 8.53 13.92 22.81
N THR A 790 8.94 14.51 21.68
CA THR A 790 8.29 14.34 20.38
C THR A 790 8.61 13.02 19.71
N ASP A 791 9.72 12.37 20.05
CA ASP A 791 10.11 11.07 19.48
C ASP A 791 10.21 11.17 17.94
N GLU A 792 9.77 10.16 17.18
CA GLU A 792 9.70 10.16 15.71
C GLU A 792 8.63 11.09 15.12
N MET A 793 7.81 11.81 15.91
CA MET A 793 6.70 12.66 15.41
C MET A 793 7.13 13.99 14.80
N THR A 794 8.34 14.06 14.22
CA THR A 794 8.90 15.26 13.58
C THR A 794 8.72 15.28 12.06
N GLU A 795 8.04 14.27 11.51
CA GLU A 795 7.94 14.04 10.06
C GLU A 795 6.93 14.94 9.34
N GLN A 796 5.96 15.53 10.04
CA GLN A 796 4.94 16.40 9.46
C GLN A 796 4.90 17.75 10.16
N SER A 797 5.17 18.82 9.41
CA SER A 797 5.15 20.19 9.92
C SER A 797 3.87 20.92 9.48
N PRO A 798 3.28 21.78 10.33
CA PRO A 798 2.12 22.58 9.94
C PRO A 798 2.52 23.66 8.92
N VAL A 799 1.62 23.95 7.97
CA VAL A 799 1.79 25.00 6.95
C VAL A 799 0.73 26.10 7.13
N PRO A 800 0.85 26.94 8.18
CA PRO A 800 -0.16 27.95 8.52
C PRO A 800 -0.32 29.08 7.48
N ASP A 801 0.66 29.21 6.58
CA ASP A 801 0.70 30.23 5.52
C ASP A 801 0.03 29.77 4.20
N GLN A 802 -0.36 28.49 4.07
CA GLN A 802 -0.93 27.99 2.83
C GLN A 802 -2.40 28.40 2.64
N ALA A 803 -2.76 28.72 1.39
CA ALA A 803 -4.12 29.08 1.00
C ALA A 803 -5.09 27.90 0.97
N THR A 804 -4.59 26.67 1.09
CA THR A 804 -5.32 25.41 0.90
C THR A 804 -6.53 25.28 1.82
N GLY A 805 -6.58 25.95 2.97
CA GLY A 805 -7.67 25.77 3.93
C GLY A 805 -7.56 24.46 4.72
N PHE A 806 -8.62 24.12 5.46
CA PHE A 806 -8.64 22.94 6.34
C PHE A 806 -9.84 22.04 6.00
N TYR A 807 -9.55 20.84 5.48
CA TYR A 807 -10.53 19.87 4.98
C TYR A 807 -10.33 18.50 5.65
N PRO A 808 -10.85 18.32 6.89
CA PRO A 808 -10.71 17.07 7.66
C PRO A 808 -11.57 15.92 7.11
N ILE A 809 -12.56 16.23 6.27
CA ILE A 809 -13.28 15.28 5.43
C ILE A 809 -12.94 15.64 3.99
N ARG A 810 -12.19 14.76 3.32
CA ARG A 810 -11.85 14.87 1.91
C ARG A 810 -13.12 14.66 1.08
N ALA A 811 -13.71 15.73 0.58
CA ALA A 811 -14.81 15.67 -0.36
C ALA A 811 -14.70 16.82 -1.37
N GLY A 812 -14.59 16.51 -2.65
CA GLY A 812 -14.47 17.53 -3.69
C GLY A 812 -14.01 16.97 -5.01
N HIS A 813 -13.48 17.86 -5.84
CA HIS A 813 -13.00 17.54 -7.17
C HIS A 813 -11.62 18.15 -7.38
N PHE A 814 -10.83 17.58 -8.28
CA PHE A 814 -9.66 18.28 -8.80
C PHE A 814 -9.51 18.13 -10.31
N GLN A 815 -8.80 19.09 -10.89
CA GLN A 815 -8.32 19.04 -12.26
C GLN A 815 -6.79 19.04 -12.25
N ILE A 816 -6.16 18.27 -13.13
CA ILE A 816 -4.71 18.34 -13.33
C ILE A 816 -4.37 19.67 -14.01
N SER A 817 -3.57 20.50 -13.35
CA SER A 817 -3.04 21.74 -13.93
C SER A 817 -1.69 21.51 -14.61
N LYS A 818 -0.82 20.65 -14.05
CA LYS A 818 0.46 20.25 -14.64
C LYS A 818 0.84 18.83 -14.20
N LEU A 819 1.45 18.08 -15.11
CA LEU A 819 2.07 16.79 -14.80
C LEU A 819 3.38 16.69 -15.59
N TRP A 820 4.51 16.61 -14.88
CA TRP A 820 5.84 16.43 -15.46
C TRP A 820 6.44 15.11 -14.98
N ILE A 821 6.88 14.29 -15.93
CA ILE A 821 7.78 13.17 -15.68
C ILE A 821 9.19 13.67 -15.88
N ILE A 822 10.05 13.45 -14.89
CA ILE A 822 11.39 14.04 -14.82
C ILE A 822 12.39 12.91 -14.68
N ASP A 823 13.41 12.88 -15.53
CA ASP A 823 14.47 11.87 -15.45
C ASP A 823 15.57 12.20 -14.43
N ASP A 824 16.53 11.29 -14.29
CA ASP A 824 17.71 11.41 -13.42
C ASP A 824 18.65 12.58 -13.78
N PHE A 825 18.60 13.09 -15.03
CA PHE A 825 19.30 14.30 -15.47
C PHE A 825 18.50 15.61 -15.30
N GLY A 826 17.21 15.52 -15.00
CA GLY A 826 16.30 16.66 -14.90
C GLY A 826 15.66 17.08 -16.22
N GLN A 827 15.74 16.26 -17.27
CA GLN A 827 14.95 16.43 -18.50
C GLN A 827 13.46 16.20 -18.18
N VAL A 828 12.57 16.86 -18.93
CA VAL A 828 11.14 16.87 -18.63
C VAL A 828 10.32 16.32 -19.80
N PHE A 829 9.50 15.31 -19.53
CA PHE A 829 8.40 14.87 -20.38
C PHE A 829 7.08 15.39 -19.82
N ASN A 830 6.28 16.04 -20.67
CA ASN A 830 4.95 16.51 -20.34
C ASN A 830 3.92 15.75 -21.20
N PRO A 831 3.26 14.71 -20.66
CA PRO A 831 2.33 13.88 -21.43
C PRO A 831 1.14 14.67 -22.01
N ILE A 832 0.66 15.70 -21.32
CA ILE A 832 -0.47 16.53 -21.78
C ILE A 832 -0.05 17.37 -23.00
N ALA A 833 1.13 18.02 -22.91
CA ALA A 833 1.63 18.81 -24.03
C ALA A 833 2.06 17.95 -25.22
N ALA A 834 2.48 16.71 -24.98
CA ALA A 834 2.89 15.75 -26.02
C ALA A 834 1.75 15.41 -27.00
N VAL A 835 0.50 15.49 -26.56
CA VAL A 835 -0.69 15.29 -27.41
C VAL A 835 -1.27 16.60 -27.96
N GLY A 836 -0.56 17.73 -27.78
CA GLY A 836 -0.99 19.04 -28.27
C GLY A 836 -2.22 19.63 -27.55
N GLN A 837 -2.53 19.15 -26.36
CA GLN A 837 -3.64 19.64 -25.54
C GLN A 837 -3.14 20.57 -24.42
N ASP A 838 -4.03 21.40 -23.90
CA ASP A 838 -3.84 22.14 -22.67
C ASP A 838 -4.47 21.37 -21.49
N PRO A 839 -3.99 21.58 -20.25
CA PRO A 839 -4.52 20.88 -19.07
C PRO A 839 -6.03 21.07 -18.86
N ALA A 840 -6.58 22.19 -19.31
CA ALA A 840 -8.00 22.50 -19.18
C ALA A 840 -8.91 21.61 -20.04
N ASN A 841 -8.40 21.09 -21.18
CA ASN A 841 -9.15 20.26 -22.12
C ASN A 841 -8.65 18.81 -22.17
N TYR A 842 -7.71 18.43 -21.30
CA TYR A 842 -7.18 17.07 -21.25
C TYR A 842 -8.09 16.15 -20.44
N HIS A 843 -8.56 15.07 -21.07
CA HIS A 843 -9.41 14.06 -20.46
C HIS A 843 -8.57 12.87 -19.97
N PRO A 844 -8.26 12.76 -18.66
CA PRO A 844 -7.64 11.56 -18.12
C PRO A 844 -8.58 10.36 -18.21
N VAL A 845 -8.01 9.16 -18.24
CA VAL A 845 -8.77 7.92 -18.05
C VAL A 845 -9.06 7.80 -16.55
N LEU A 846 -10.33 7.69 -16.17
CA LEU A 846 -10.74 7.66 -14.77
C LEU A 846 -11.18 6.25 -14.37
N GLY A 847 -10.63 5.74 -13.28
CA GLY A 847 -11.08 4.50 -12.66
C GLY A 847 -12.35 4.66 -11.86
N THR A 848 -12.93 3.52 -11.48
CA THR A 848 -14.13 3.44 -10.65
C THR A 848 -13.92 4.17 -9.32
N GLY A 849 -14.96 4.88 -8.85
CA GLY A 849 -14.93 5.65 -7.61
C GLY A 849 -14.29 7.05 -7.70
N VAL A 850 -13.71 7.43 -8.85
CA VAL A 850 -13.16 8.79 -9.06
C VAL A 850 -13.74 9.52 -10.28
N THR A 851 -14.78 8.96 -10.90
CA THR A 851 -15.47 9.53 -12.07
C THR A 851 -16.42 10.67 -11.70
N THR A 852 -16.52 11.69 -12.55
CA THR A 852 -17.54 12.74 -12.46
C THR A 852 -18.53 12.62 -13.62
N SER A 853 -19.82 12.37 -13.33
CA SER A 853 -20.83 12.00 -14.34
C SER A 853 -21.04 13.01 -15.48
N ASN A 854 -20.69 14.29 -15.28
CA ASN A 854 -20.96 15.38 -16.23
C ASN A 854 -19.70 16.10 -16.73
N ASP A 855 -18.51 15.75 -16.24
CA ASP A 855 -17.27 16.41 -16.64
C ASP A 855 -16.07 15.45 -16.54
N PRO A 856 -15.65 14.82 -17.65
CA PRO A 856 -14.53 13.88 -17.65
C PRO A 856 -13.16 14.55 -17.39
N ASN A 857 -13.07 15.89 -17.31
CA ASN A 857 -11.86 16.58 -16.90
C ASN A 857 -11.67 16.63 -15.38
N LEU A 858 -12.74 16.38 -14.62
CA LEU A 858 -12.73 16.46 -13.16
C LEU A 858 -12.58 15.07 -12.58
N VAL A 859 -11.62 14.93 -11.68
CA VAL A 859 -11.46 13.77 -10.82
C VAL A 859 -12.26 14.02 -9.55
N GLN A 860 -13.23 13.15 -9.27
CA GLN A 860 -14.04 13.19 -8.06
C GLN A 860 -13.29 12.51 -6.91
N LEU A 861 -13.28 13.12 -5.73
CA LEU A 861 -12.90 12.47 -4.47
C LEU A 861 -14.13 12.44 -3.55
N PRO A 862 -14.82 11.29 -3.43
CA PRO A 862 -15.97 11.11 -2.54
C PRO A 862 -15.63 11.43 -1.08
N PRO A 863 -16.63 11.80 -0.25
CA PRO A 863 -16.43 12.08 1.17
C PRO A 863 -15.71 10.95 1.92
N ARG A 864 -14.51 11.23 2.42
CA ARG A 864 -13.73 10.31 3.26
C ARG A 864 -13.10 11.08 4.41
N VAL A 865 -12.99 10.47 5.58
CA VAL A 865 -12.24 11.07 6.69
C VAL A 865 -10.75 11.08 6.30
N THR A 866 -10.12 12.25 6.33
CA THR A 866 -8.73 12.41 5.87
C THR A 866 -7.73 11.78 6.84
N GLN A 867 -8.03 11.79 8.14
CA GLN A 867 -7.24 11.08 9.15
C GLN A 867 -7.68 9.62 9.29
N SER A 868 -6.80 8.77 9.81
CA SER A 868 -7.09 7.37 10.12
C SER A 868 -8.32 7.22 11.04
N ALA A 869 -9.30 6.42 10.61
CA ALA A 869 -10.53 6.14 11.34
C ALA A 869 -11.00 4.68 11.14
N ARG A 870 -11.87 4.19 12.02
CA ARG A 870 -12.54 2.89 11.86
C ARG A 870 -14.02 3.02 12.19
N PHE A 871 -14.80 2.10 11.66
CA PHE A 871 -16.20 1.92 12.05
C PHE A 871 -16.28 0.68 12.92
N ASP A 872 -16.74 0.85 14.16
CA ASP A 872 -16.93 -0.26 15.09
C ASP A 872 -18.38 -0.72 15.01
N PHE A 873 -18.58 -1.92 14.50
CA PHE A 873 -19.86 -2.62 14.50
C PHE A 873 -19.74 -3.79 15.49
N ASN A 874 -20.20 -3.60 16.72
CA ASN A 874 -19.99 -4.56 17.81
C ASN A 874 -21.29 -5.20 18.27
N LEU A 875 -21.23 -6.50 18.57
CA LEU A 875 -22.33 -7.24 19.17
C LEU A 875 -22.36 -6.97 20.69
N LEU A 876 -23.52 -6.56 21.21
CA LEU A 876 -23.75 -6.27 22.63
C LEU A 876 -24.63 -7.33 23.27
N SER A 877 -24.52 -7.51 24.60
CA SER A 877 -25.39 -8.43 25.33
C SER A 877 -26.88 -8.14 25.15
N GLY A 878 -27.62 -9.16 24.70
CA GLY A 878 -29.07 -9.11 24.49
C GLY A 878 -29.88 -9.02 25.78
N ASP A 879 -29.27 -9.31 26.94
CA ASP A 879 -29.89 -9.20 28.27
C ASP A 879 -29.85 -7.77 28.86
N GLY A 880 -29.22 -6.82 28.16
CA GLY A 880 -29.17 -5.41 28.54
C GLY A 880 -27.93 -5.00 29.34
N LYS A 881 -26.97 -5.90 29.56
CA LYS A 881 -25.63 -5.54 30.03
C LYS A 881 -24.85 -4.76 28.95
N PRO A 882 -23.88 -3.91 29.34
CA PRO A 882 -23.13 -3.08 28.40
C PRO A 882 -21.92 -3.79 27.76
N ASP A 883 -21.66 -5.05 28.11
CA ASP A 883 -20.50 -5.80 27.63
C ASP A 883 -20.61 -6.17 26.14
N THR A 884 -19.48 -6.01 25.44
CA THR A 884 -19.30 -6.45 24.04
C THR A 884 -18.71 -7.86 24.01
N LEU A 885 -18.84 -8.55 22.87
CA LEU A 885 -18.20 -9.86 22.66
C LEU A 885 -16.66 -9.81 22.80
N GLN A 886 -16.04 -8.69 22.40
CA GLN A 886 -14.59 -8.49 22.51
C GLN A 886 -14.13 -8.29 23.96
N GLU A 887 -14.96 -7.67 24.80
CA GLU A 887 -14.68 -7.54 26.24
C GLU A 887 -14.96 -8.85 26.99
N ASN A 888 -16.09 -9.49 26.65
CA ASN A 888 -16.58 -10.69 27.30
C ASN A 888 -16.98 -11.75 26.26
N GLN A 889 -16.11 -12.74 26.08
CA GLN A 889 -16.30 -13.80 25.08
C GLN A 889 -17.49 -14.75 25.35
N THR A 890 -18.20 -14.62 26.48
CA THR A 890 -19.39 -15.44 26.79
C THR A 890 -20.70 -14.67 26.62
N VAL A 891 -20.67 -13.47 26.04
CA VAL A 891 -21.86 -12.65 25.79
C VAL A 891 -22.77 -13.32 24.76
N ASN A 892 -24.08 -13.34 25.05
CA ASN A 892 -25.10 -13.70 24.06
C ASN A 892 -25.73 -12.42 23.49
N PRO A 893 -25.52 -12.10 22.21
CA PRO A 893 -26.03 -10.86 21.63
C PRO A 893 -27.50 -10.91 21.21
N ILE A 894 -28.13 -12.08 21.31
CA ILE A 894 -29.53 -12.30 20.92
C ILE A 894 -30.44 -11.83 22.07
N ALA A 895 -31.33 -10.88 21.78
CA ALA A 895 -32.36 -10.42 22.73
C ALA A 895 -33.58 -11.37 22.75
N GLY A 896 -33.85 -12.04 21.63
CA GLY A 896 -34.87 -13.07 21.49
C GLY A 896 -34.99 -13.51 20.05
N TRP A 897 -35.89 -14.46 19.78
CA TRP A 897 -36.12 -14.98 18.43
C TRP A 897 -37.56 -14.75 17.98
N LEU A 898 -37.71 -14.58 16.67
CA LEU A 898 -38.97 -14.39 15.96
C LEU A 898 -39.17 -15.55 15.00
N LEU A 899 -40.34 -16.18 15.03
CA LEU A 899 -40.70 -17.27 14.12
C LEU A 899 -42.07 -16.98 13.48
N PRO A 900 -42.09 -16.61 12.18
CA PRO A 900 -43.34 -16.39 11.45
C PRO A 900 -44.16 -17.68 11.32
N ASN A 901 -45.39 -17.69 11.82
CA ASN A 901 -46.31 -18.82 11.71
C ASN A 901 -47.31 -18.57 10.57
N HIS A 902 -47.01 -19.10 9.38
CA HIS A 902 -47.86 -18.91 8.20
C HIS A 902 -49.22 -19.63 8.28
N LEU A 903 -49.36 -20.65 9.14
CA LEU A 903 -50.63 -21.37 9.31
C LEU A 903 -51.66 -20.52 10.07
N ASP A 904 -51.25 -19.90 11.16
CA ASP A 904 -52.13 -19.09 12.01
C ASP A 904 -52.07 -17.58 11.70
N LYS A 905 -51.29 -17.17 10.68
CA LYS A 905 -50.92 -15.77 10.42
C LYS A 905 -50.44 -15.07 11.69
N GLY A 906 -49.56 -15.74 12.42
CA GLY A 906 -49.04 -15.29 13.71
C GLY A 906 -47.53 -15.11 13.70
N LEU A 907 -47.00 -14.57 14.80
CA LEU A 907 -45.56 -14.45 15.04
C LEU A 907 -45.25 -14.97 16.44
N SER A 908 -44.55 -16.10 16.49
CA SER A 908 -44.11 -16.71 17.76
C SER A 908 -42.80 -16.07 18.22
N LEU A 909 -42.71 -15.77 19.52
CA LEU A 909 -41.56 -15.13 20.15
C LEU A 909 -40.90 -16.07 21.15
N TYR A 910 -39.57 -16.10 21.16
CA TYR A 910 -38.78 -16.97 22.04
C TYR A 910 -37.70 -16.20 22.82
N THR A 911 -37.30 -16.76 23.96
CA THR A 911 -36.13 -16.33 24.75
C THR A 911 -34.84 -16.49 23.94
N PRO A 912 -33.74 -15.80 24.32
CA PRO A 912 -32.43 -15.99 23.69
C PRO A 912 -31.97 -17.46 23.62
N THR A 913 -32.43 -18.30 24.56
CA THR A 913 -32.12 -19.74 24.66
C THR A 913 -33.06 -20.63 23.87
N GLY A 914 -34.07 -20.08 23.18
CA GLY A 914 -35.01 -20.82 22.33
C GLY A 914 -36.30 -21.30 23.01
N ASP A 915 -36.65 -20.78 24.20
CA ASP A 915 -37.88 -21.14 24.92
C ASP A 915 -39.06 -20.26 24.50
N LEU A 916 -40.23 -20.84 24.22
CA LEU A 916 -41.41 -20.09 23.73
C LEU A 916 -41.98 -19.15 24.81
N MET A 917 -42.02 -17.85 24.52
CA MET A 917 -42.61 -16.81 25.37
C MET A 917 -44.11 -16.64 25.12
N GLY A 918 -44.52 -16.65 23.84
CA GLY A 918 -45.89 -16.42 23.41
C GLY A 918 -45.97 -16.11 21.91
N GLU A 919 -47.15 -15.69 21.46
CA GLU A 919 -47.45 -15.47 20.05
C GLU A 919 -48.30 -14.20 19.85
N LEU A 920 -47.97 -13.43 18.81
CA LEU A 920 -48.78 -12.33 18.30
C LEU A 920 -49.73 -12.84 17.21
N LEU A 921 -51.03 -12.53 17.35
CA LEU A 921 -52.08 -13.05 16.47
C LEU A 921 -53.09 -11.98 16.10
N LEU A 922 -53.62 -12.08 14.88
CA LEU A 922 -54.76 -11.28 14.44
C LEU A 922 -56.07 -11.92 14.93
N THR A 923 -56.90 -11.12 15.59
CA THR A 923 -58.21 -11.54 16.10
C THR A 923 -59.28 -10.52 15.72
N GLY A 924 -60.47 -10.97 15.34
CA GLY A 924 -61.56 -10.08 14.90
C GLY A 924 -62.41 -10.68 13.80
N ASP A 925 -63.23 -9.84 13.17
CA ASP A 925 -63.95 -10.19 11.94
C ASP A 925 -63.14 -9.76 10.70
N PHE A 926 -63.55 -10.20 9.50
CA PHE A 926 -62.85 -9.89 8.25
C PHE A 926 -62.69 -8.40 7.93
N ASN A 927 -63.43 -7.51 8.62
CA ASN A 927 -63.38 -6.06 8.39
C ASN A 927 -62.69 -5.29 9.52
N ASN A 928 -62.54 -5.89 10.72
CA ASN A 928 -61.98 -5.28 11.93
C ASN A 928 -61.05 -6.28 12.63
N GLU A 929 -59.91 -6.57 12.02
CA GLU A 929 -58.83 -7.34 12.65
C GLU A 929 -58.09 -6.46 13.67
N THR A 930 -57.69 -7.06 14.79
CA THR A 930 -56.88 -6.42 15.84
C THR A 930 -55.79 -7.37 16.29
N LEU A 931 -54.59 -6.84 16.50
CA LEU A 931 -53.46 -7.62 17.00
C LEU A 931 -53.61 -7.87 18.51
N ARG A 932 -53.37 -9.12 18.93
CA ARG A 932 -53.41 -9.56 20.32
C ARG A 932 -52.17 -10.39 20.66
N TRP A 933 -51.68 -10.25 21.90
CA TRP A 933 -50.68 -11.14 22.48
C TRP A 933 -51.33 -12.29 23.23
N ASP A 934 -50.86 -13.52 22.97
CA ASP A 934 -51.21 -14.72 23.72
C ASP A 934 -49.94 -15.35 24.32
N THR A 935 -49.94 -15.56 25.64
CA THR A 935 -48.82 -16.19 26.35
C THR A 935 -48.65 -17.66 25.95
N SER A 936 -47.41 -18.15 25.99
CA SER A 936 -47.04 -19.52 25.64
C SER A 936 -47.93 -20.58 26.34
N PRO A 937 -48.46 -21.57 25.60
CA PRO A 937 -49.24 -22.66 26.17
C PRO A 937 -48.42 -23.46 27.19
N GLY A 938 -48.99 -23.68 28.38
CA GLY A 938 -48.34 -24.40 29.48
C GLY A 938 -47.78 -23.50 30.59
N ILE A 939 -47.78 -22.17 30.42
CA ILE A 939 -47.38 -21.23 31.46
C ILE A 939 -48.62 -20.79 32.27
N ASN A 940 -48.56 -20.89 33.60
CA ASN A 940 -49.67 -20.55 34.51
C ASN A 940 -49.79 -19.02 34.73
N VAL A 941 -49.98 -18.26 33.66
CA VAL A 941 -50.23 -16.81 33.72
C VAL A 941 -51.70 -16.55 33.42
N PRO A 942 -52.43 -15.74 34.24
CA PRO A 942 -53.82 -15.40 33.96
C PRO A 942 -53.98 -14.72 32.60
N VAL A 943 -55.09 -15.00 31.91
CA VAL A 943 -55.44 -14.33 30.65
C VAL A 943 -55.58 -12.83 30.90
N GLY A 944 -54.82 -12.02 30.16
CA GLY A 944 -54.80 -10.55 30.31
C GLY A 944 -53.83 -10.01 31.36
N ALA A 945 -52.89 -10.82 31.85
CA ALA A 945 -51.79 -10.34 32.69
C ALA A 945 -50.92 -9.29 31.94
N PRO A 946 -50.25 -8.38 32.67
CA PRO A 946 -49.31 -7.44 32.06
C PRO A 946 -48.22 -8.17 31.25
N LEU A 947 -47.85 -7.64 30.09
CA LEU A 947 -46.85 -8.24 29.20
C LEU A 947 -45.52 -8.53 29.90
N SER A 948 -45.13 -7.69 30.87
CA SER A 948 -43.91 -7.84 31.67
C SER A 948 -43.88 -9.10 32.56
N GLU A 949 -45.03 -9.73 32.84
CA GLU A 949 -45.09 -11.02 33.55
C GLU A 949 -44.82 -12.21 32.61
N SER A 950 -45.00 -12.03 31.30
CA SER A 950 -44.76 -13.04 30.27
C SER A 950 -43.44 -12.87 29.50
N ILE A 951 -42.92 -11.64 29.43
CA ILE A 951 -41.71 -11.30 28.67
C ILE A 951 -40.71 -10.60 29.62
N GLU A 952 -39.71 -11.34 30.07
CA GLU A 952 -38.68 -10.82 30.99
C GLU A 952 -37.66 -9.91 30.28
N ASN A 953 -37.30 -10.24 29.04
CA ASN A 953 -36.35 -9.42 28.28
C ASN A 953 -36.99 -8.09 27.88
N LYS A 954 -36.45 -6.97 28.39
CA LYS A 954 -36.98 -5.62 28.17
C LYS A 954 -37.08 -5.21 26.69
N TYR A 955 -36.20 -5.71 25.83
CA TYR A 955 -36.20 -5.36 24.40
C TYR A 955 -37.30 -6.10 23.64
N MET A 956 -37.47 -7.40 23.92
CA MET A 956 -38.61 -8.17 23.40
C MET A 956 -39.94 -7.61 23.91
N LEU A 957 -39.99 -7.18 25.17
CA LEU A 957 -41.16 -6.52 25.75
C LEU A 957 -41.48 -5.22 25.01
N ASN A 958 -40.49 -4.37 24.78
CA ASN A 958 -40.67 -3.11 24.04
C ASN A 958 -41.13 -3.34 22.60
N PHE A 959 -40.55 -4.31 21.89
CA PHE A 959 -40.97 -4.69 20.54
C PHE A 959 -42.47 -5.04 20.50
N VAL A 960 -42.92 -5.94 21.39
CA VAL A 960 -44.32 -6.38 21.45
C VAL A 960 -45.26 -5.24 21.85
N ASP A 961 -44.90 -4.50 22.90
CA ASP A 961 -45.72 -3.41 23.43
C ASP A 961 -45.92 -2.28 22.39
N LYS A 962 -44.85 -1.88 21.70
CA LYS A 962 -44.90 -0.83 20.68
C LYS A 962 -45.70 -1.21 19.45
N LEU A 963 -45.62 -2.48 19.04
CA LEU A 963 -46.40 -2.98 17.92
C LEU A 963 -47.91 -3.06 18.27
N LEU A 964 -48.26 -3.48 19.49
CA LEU A 964 -49.65 -3.51 19.95
C LEU A 964 -50.27 -2.12 20.11
N GLN A 965 -49.45 -1.12 20.47
CA GLN A 965 -49.86 0.29 20.64
C GLN A 965 -50.09 1.06 19.32
N GLN A 966 -49.75 0.47 18.17
CA GLN A 966 -49.98 1.11 16.87
C GLN A 966 -51.47 1.39 16.62
N THR A 967 -51.79 2.57 16.07
CA THR A 967 -53.18 2.99 15.79
C THR A 967 -53.92 1.99 14.90
N ASN A 968 -53.22 1.39 13.93
CA ASN A 968 -53.71 0.29 13.11
C ASN A 968 -52.77 -0.92 13.24
N ASN A 969 -52.75 -1.52 14.42
CA ASN A 969 -51.82 -2.61 14.76
C ASN A 969 -51.96 -3.85 13.84
N ALA A 970 -53.15 -4.14 13.31
CA ALA A 970 -53.35 -5.23 12.36
C ALA A 970 -52.68 -4.96 11.01
N ALA A 971 -52.77 -3.72 10.49
CA ALA A 971 -52.07 -3.34 9.28
C ALA A 971 -50.54 -3.34 9.49
N ALA A 972 -50.06 -2.77 10.60
CA ALA A 972 -48.64 -2.74 10.95
C ALA A 972 -48.02 -4.15 11.01
N PHE A 973 -48.73 -5.09 11.63
CA PHE A 973 -48.28 -6.48 11.72
C PHE A 973 -48.26 -7.20 10.37
N ASN A 974 -49.31 -7.02 9.55
CA ASN A 974 -49.34 -7.59 8.20
C ASN A 974 -48.25 -7.03 7.29
N ASP A 975 -48.00 -5.72 7.34
CA ASP A 975 -46.92 -5.09 6.59
C ASP A 975 -45.55 -5.62 7.04
N PHE A 976 -45.34 -5.79 8.35
CA PHE A 976 -44.11 -6.36 8.92
C PHE A 976 -43.84 -7.80 8.46
N LEU A 977 -44.84 -8.68 8.52
CA LEU A 977 -44.70 -10.05 8.02
C LEU A 977 -44.44 -10.10 6.50
N SER A 978 -45.09 -9.22 5.74
CA SER A 978 -44.90 -9.16 4.28
C SER A 978 -43.46 -8.78 3.92
N ILE A 979 -42.88 -7.79 4.63
CA ILE A 979 -41.47 -7.39 4.43
C ILE A 979 -40.50 -8.52 4.80
N ILE A 980 -40.74 -9.23 5.91
CA ILE A 980 -39.93 -10.40 6.27
C ILE A 980 -39.93 -11.41 5.13
N ASP A 981 -41.10 -11.74 4.61
CA ASP A 981 -41.25 -12.73 3.54
C ASP A 981 -40.56 -12.27 2.26
N GLU A 982 -40.75 -11.01 1.86
CA GLU A 982 -40.13 -10.42 0.66
C GLU A 982 -38.60 -10.40 0.75
N THR A 983 -38.04 -9.96 1.88
CA THR A 983 -36.57 -9.92 2.06
C THR A 983 -35.97 -11.32 2.12
N LEU A 984 -36.66 -12.30 2.73
CA LEU A 984 -36.15 -13.69 2.79
C LEU A 984 -36.01 -14.36 1.41
N TRP A 985 -36.63 -13.84 0.35
CA TRP A 985 -36.39 -14.29 -1.02
C TRP A 985 -35.03 -13.89 -1.57
N THR A 986 -34.42 -12.83 -1.03
CA THR A 986 -33.09 -12.35 -1.45
C THR A 986 -31.95 -13.00 -0.66
N VAL A 987 -32.26 -13.68 0.44
CA VAL A 987 -31.29 -14.29 1.35
C VAL A 987 -31.15 -15.80 1.10
N GLU A 988 -29.96 -16.22 0.65
CA GLU A 988 -29.60 -17.62 0.42
C GLU A 988 -28.33 -18.01 1.20
N PRO A 989 -28.46 -18.41 2.48
CA PRO A 989 -27.31 -18.76 3.28
C PRO A 989 -26.69 -20.08 2.75
N LEU A 990 -25.37 -20.13 2.65
CA LEU A 990 -24.61 -21.28 2.15
C LEU A 990 -24.91 -22.54 2.98
N GLY A 991 -25.50 -23.55 2.33
CA GLY A 991 -25.57 -24.92 2.84
C GLY A 991 -26.55 -25.16 3.99
N GLY A 992 -27.70 -25.79 3.69
CA GLY A 992 -28.53 -26.37 4.76
C GLY A 992 -30.02 -26.49 4.51
N ARG A 993 -30.49 -26.63 3.27
CA ARG A 993 -31.90 -26.95 2.98
C ARG A 993 -32.27 -28.41 3.31
N GLN A 994 -31.84 -28.96 4.45
CA GLN A 994 -32.16 -30.35 4.82
C GLN A 994 -33.61 -30.53 5.32
N ASN A 995 -34.31 -29.44 5.69
CA ASN A 995 -35.69 -29.45 6.21
C ASN A 995 -36.63 -28.50 5.43
N GLU A 996 -36.55 -28.47 4.08
CA GLU A 996 -37.40 -27.61 3.22
C GLU A 996 -38.89 -27.67 3.57
N LEU A 997 -39.42 -28.86 3.86
CA LEU A 997 -40.84 -29.04 4.13
C LEU A 997 -41.30 -28.33 5.41
N ILE A 998 -40.49 -28.32 6.48
CA ILE A 998 -40.87 -27.72 7.76
C ILE A 998 -40.81 -26.19 7.66
N SER A 999 -39.75 -25.62 7.09
CA SER A 999 -39.62 -24.17 6.91
C SER A 999 -40.71 -23.55 6.02
N VAL A 1000 -41.31 -24.34 5.12
CA VAL A 1000 -42.50 -23.92 4.35
C VAL A 1000 -43.76 -23.79 5.22
N PHE A 1001 -43.88 -24.58 6.30
CA PHE A 1001 -45.05 -24.52 7.20
C PHE A 1001 -44.90 -23.52 8.36
N ILE A 1002 -43.70 -23.40 8.93
CA ILE A 1002 -43.46 -22.64 10.18
C ILE A 1002 -42.52 -21.43 10.01
N GLY A 1003 -42.19 -21.07 8.76
CA GLY A 1003 -41.26 -19.97 8.48
C GLY A 1003 -39.81 -20.29 8.84
N ARG A 1004 -38.94 -19.27 8.73
CA ARG A 1004 -37.53 -19.33 9.15
C ARG A 1004 -37.37 -18.63 10.51
N PRO A 1005 -36.64 -19.20 11.48
CA PRO A 1005 -36.32 -18.52 12.73
C PRO A 1005 -35.39 -17.33 12.47
N LEU A 1006 -35.76 -16.16 12.97
CA LEU A 1006 -34.98 -14.91 12.88
C LEU A 1006 -34.53 -14.50 14.27
N ALA A 1007 -33.29 -14.02 14.38
CA ALA A 1007 -32.75 -13.50 15.63
C ALA A 1007 -32.98 -11.98 15.71
N LEU A 1008 -33.41 -11.50 16.88
CA LEU A 1008 -33.32 -10.08 17.23
C LEU A 1008 -32.01 -9.85 17.97
N VAL A 1009 -31.08 -9.14 17.33
CA VAL A 1009 -29.70 -8.98 17.77
C VAL A 1009 -29.45 -7.56 18.21
N ARG A 1010 -28.86 -7.37 19.39
CA ARG A 1010 -28.48 -6.04 19.88
C ARG A 1010 -27.06 -5.70 19.44
N THR A 1011 -26.90 -4.54 18.82
CA THR A 1011 -25.61 -4.08 18.30
C THR A 1011 -25.31 -2.65 18.74
N LYS A 1012 -24.02 -2.31 18.76
CA LYS A 1012 -23.51 -0.95 18.96
C LYS A 1012 -22.70 -0.53 17.75
N MET A 1013 -22.96 0.68 17.28
CA MET A 1013 -22.26 1.31 16.17
C MET A 1013 -21.63 2.63 16.60
N GLN A 1014 -20.37 2.84 16.23
CA GLN A 1014 -19.65 4.10 16.45
C GLN A 1014 -18.53 4.27 15.41
N TYR A 1015 -18.18 5.53 15.12
CA TYR A 1015 -16.91 5.83 14.46
C TYR A 1015 -15.83 6.07 15.51
N THR A 1016 -14.65 5.50 15.30
CA THR A 1016 -13.50 5.73 16.19
C THR A 1016 -12.33 6.24 15.37
N LEU A 1017 -11.80 7.39 15.78
CA LEU A 1017 -10.59 7.95 15.19
C LEU A 1017 -9.38 7.27 15.81
N ARG A 1018 -8.33 6.99 15.01
CA ARG A 1018 -7.09 6.41 15.53
C ARG A 1018 -6.46 7.36 16.53
N ASP A 1019 -6.24 8.58 16.09
CA ASP A 1019 -5.72 9.66 16.91
C ASP A 1019 -6.88 10.61 17.32
N GLY A 1020 -6.60 11.64 18.13
CA GLY A 1020 -7.62 12.63 18.48
C GLY A 1020 -8.08 13.48 17.28
N LEU A 1021 -9.03 14.39 17.52
CA LEU A 1021 -9.51 15.30 16.47
C LEU A 1021 -8.37 16.13 15.87
N THR A 1022 -8.26 16.15 14.54
CA THR A 1022 -7.41 17.11 13.84
C THR A 1022 -7.96 18.54 13.92
N TYR A 1023 -7.06 19.52 13.91
CA TYR A 1023 -7.37 20.94 14.11
C TYR A 1023 -6.87 21.80 12.96
N ASN A 1024 -7.56 22.90 12.70
CA ASN A 1024 -7.17 23.89 11.70
C ASN A 1024 -5.81 24.51 12.03
N GLN A 1025 -4.85 24.37 11.12
CA GLN A 1025 -3.48 24.78 11.36
C GLN A 1025 -3.18 26.26 11.04
N SER A 1026 -4.14 27.05 10.58
CA SER A 1026 -3.93 28.47 10.24
C SER A 1026 -3.43 29.30 11.43
N TRP A 1027 -2.81 30.45 11.15
CA TRP A 1027 -2.31 31.36 12.20
C TRP A 1027 -3.39 31.80 13.18
N LEU A 1028 -4.59 32.16 12.69
CA LEU A 1028 -5.69 32.62 13.55
C LEU A 1028 -6.25 31.54 14.47
N ASN A 1029 -6.12 30.26 14.09
CA ASN A 1029 -6.63 29.11 14.85
C ASN A 1029 -5.55 28.39 15.67
N SER A 1030 -4.33 28.91 15.68
CA SER A 1030 -3.22 28.32 16.44
C SER A 1030 -3.55 28.30 17.94
N THR A 1031 -3.35 27.14 18.57
CA THR A 1031 -3.65 26.84 19.98
C THR A 1031 -5.13 26.92 20.39
N LEU A 1032 -6.07 27.11 19.45
CA LEU A 1032 -7.50 27.23 19.74
C LEU A 1032 -8.30 25.92 19.55
N ASN A 1033 -7.67 24.87 19.00
CA ASN A 1033 -8.29 23.56 18.74
C ASN A 1033 -9.58 23.65 17.90
N VAL A 1034 -9.59 24.49 16.87
CA VAL A 1034 -10.76 24.69 16.00
C VAL A 1034 -10.91 23.53 15.01
N THR A 1035 -12.02 22.80 15.09
CA THR A 1035 -12.38 21.69 14.20
C THR A 1035 -13.29 22.13 13.04
N GLY A 1036 -14.05 23.21 13.21
CA GLY A 1036 -15.09 23.58 12.24
C GLY A 1036 -16.27 22.61 12.24
N ASP A 1037 -16.50 21.93 13.38
CA ASP A 1037 -17.62 21.02 13.63
C ASP A 1037 -17.69 19.82 12.66
N TYR A 1038 -16.58 19.43 12.03
CA TYR A 1038 -16.54 18.26 11.13
C TYR A 1038 -16.92 16.97 11.85
N GLU A 1039 -16.63 16.90 13.15
CA GLU A 1039 -16.93 15.74 13.98
C GLU A 1039 -18.44 15.52 14.19
N LYS A 1040 -19.26 16.56 13.93
CA LYS A 1040 -20.72 16.53 14.05
C LYS A 1040 -21.43 16.23 12.72
N VAL A 1041 -20.68 16.05 11.63
CA VAL A 1041 -21.24 15.73 10.32
C VAL A 1041 -21.92 14.36 10.38
N PRO A 1042 -23.23 14.26 10.08
CA PRO A 1042 -23.94 12.98 10.11
C PRO A 1042 -23.69 12.20 8.82
N PHE A 1043 -23.19 10.98 8.95
CA PHE A 1043 -23.02 10.03 7.86
C PHE A 1043 -24.09 8.92 7.96
N PRO A 1044 -24.85 8.66 6.88
CA PRO A 1044 -25.70 7.48 6.83
C PRO A 1044 -24.86 6.19 6.89
N VAL A 1045 -25.41 5.18 7.56
CA VAL A 1045 -24.91 3.81 7.60
C VAL A 1045 -26.06 2.92 7.14
N GLN A 1046 -25.84 2.25 6.02
CA GLN A 1046 -26.74 1.23 5.51
C GLN A 1046 -26.49 -0.08 6.23
N ILE A 1047 -27.54 -0.64 6.82
CA ILE A 1047 -27.52 -1.92 7.50
C ILE A 1047 -28.10 -2.96 6.55
N GLY A 1048 -27.28 -3.95 6.24
CA GLY A 1048 -27.58 -5.01 5.30
C GLY A 1048 -27.43 -4.62 3.82
N CYS A 1049 -27.27 -5.62 2.97
CA CYS A 1049 -27.01 -5.47 1.53
C CYS A 1049 -27.78 -6.50 0.70
N LEU A 1050 -28.67 -6.05 -0.20
CA LEU A 1050 -29.43 -6.93 -1.09
C LEU A 1050 -28.60 -7.52 -2.23
N GLN A 1051 -27.43 -6.95 -2.53
CA GLN A 1051 -26.49 -7.47 -3.53
C GLN A 1051 -25.66 -8.64 -2.99
N ASP A 1052 -25.67 -8.83 -1.67
CA ASP A 1052 -25.00 -9.91 -0.99
C ASP A 1052 -26.02 -11.01 -0.62
N PRO A 1053 -26.05 -12.14 -1.36
CA PRO A 1053 -26.96 -13.24 -1.05
C PRO A 1053 -26.67 -13.89 0.31
N GLN A 1054 -25.48 -13.65 0.88
CA GLN A 1054 -25.09 -14.17 2.20
C GLN A 1054 -25.51 -13.25 3.34
N ASP A 1055 -26.00 -12.04 3.06
CA ASP A 1055 -26.48 -11.13 4.09
C ASP A 1055 -27.83 -11.59 4.65
N GLY A 1056 -27.85 -11.94 5.93
CA GLY A 1056 -29.05 -12.39 6.63
C GLY A 1056 -29.98 -11.27 7.07
N THR A 1057 -29.61 -10.01 6.88
CA THR A 1057 -30.31 -8.86 7.46
C THR A 1057 -31.68 -8.66 6.82
N ILE A 1058 -32.72 -8.67 7.64
CA ILE A 1058 -34.11 -8.41 7.20
C ILE A 1058 -34.47 -6.94 7.35
N GLY A 1059 -34.02 -6.33 8.45
CA GLY A 1059 -34.23 -4.93 8.79
C GLY A 1059 -33.85 -4.67 10.25
N TYR A 1060 -34.14 -3.48 10.77
CA TYR A 1060 -33.72 -3.09 12.12
C TYR A 1060 -34.66 -2.10 12.81
N PHE A 1061 -34.53 -2.04 14.13
CA PHE A 1061 -35.18 -1.07 15.00
C PHE A 1061 -34.14 -0.13 15.64
N PHE A 1062 -34.58 1.10 15.90
CA PHE A 1062 -33.94 1.93 16.91
C PHE A 1062 -34.39 1.50 18.33
N ASP A 1063 -33.76 2.05 19.36
CA ASP A 1063 -33.97 1.71 20.77
C ASP A 1063 -35.41 1.87 21.28
N ASP A 1064 -36.21 2.68 20.60
CA ASP A 1064 -37.62 2.93 20.94
C ASP A 1064 -38.61 1.92 20.34
N PHE A 1065 -38.18 1.06 19.41
CA PHE A 1065 -39.00 0.09 18.67
C PHE A 1065 -40.27 0.68 18.02
N SER A 1066 -40.27 1.97 17.70
CA SER A 1066 -41.46 2.68 17.20
C SER A 1066 -41.85 2.33 15.77
N SER A 1067 -40.85 1.98 14.95
CA SER A 1067 -40.95 1.63 13.52
C SER A 1067 -39.89 0.61 13.15
N PHE A 1068 -40.16 -0.21 12.13
CA PHE A 1068 -39.23 -1.17 11.56
C PHE A 1068 -38.62 -0.63 10.26
N ASN A 1069 -37.30 -0.48 10.23
CA ASN A 1069 -36.57 -0.02 9.05
C ASN A 1069 -36.20 -1.23 8.17
N SER A 1070 -36.80 -1.30 6.99
CA SER A 1070 -36.62 -2.38 6.01
C SER A 1070 -35.46 -2.09 5.06
N LEU A 1071 -34.75 -3.14 4.62
CA LEU A 1071 -33.78 -3.07 3.52
C LEU A 1071 -34.48 -2.85 2.18
N LEU A 1072 -35.60 -3.55 1.96
CA LEU A 1072 -36.42 -3.38 0.77
C LEU A 1072 -37.26 -2.12 0.92
N LYS A 1073 -37.13 -1.21 -0.05
CA LYS A 1073 -37.90 0.02 -0.09
C LYS A 1073 -39.40 -0.31 -0.26
N PRO A 1074 -40.27 0.06 0.68
CA PRO A 1074 -41.69 -0.27 0.60
C PRO A 1074 -42.39 0.55 -0.49
N ASP A 1075 -42.90 -0.09 -1.54
CA ASP A 1075 -43.64 0.60 -2.61
C ASP A 1075 -45.02 1.08 -2.14
N LYS A 1076 -45.70 0.31 -1.27
CA LYS A 1076 -46.99 0.64 -0.63
C LYS A 1076 -47.18 -0.13 0.68
N THR A 1077 -47.13 0.54 1.82
CA THR A 1077 -47.56 0.00 3.12
C THR A 1077 -48.96 0.49 3.48
N LYS A 1078 -49.69 -0.28 4.30
CA LYS A 1078 -51.01 0.13 4.83
C LYS A 1078 -50.89 0.87 6.17
N SER A 1079 -49.71 0.83 6.77
CA SER A 1079 -49.33 1.47 8.02
C SER A 1079 -48.03 2.27 7.87
N ASP A 1080 -47.82 3.23 8.77
CA ASP A 1080 -46.57 4.00 8.88
C ASP A 1080 -45.51 3.27 9.73
N TYR A 1081 -45.72 1.98 10.05
CA TYR A 1081 -44.82 1.22 10.91
C TYR A 1081 -43.55 0.76 10.18
N ILE A 1082 -43.65 0.51 8.87
CA ILE A 1082 -42.51 0.14 8.02
C ILE A 1082 -41.92 1.41 7.42
N THR A 1083 -40.62 1.61 7.64
CA THR A 1083 -39.85 2.76 7.17
C THR A 1083 -38.56 2.29 6.47
N ASP A 1084 -37.81 3.21 5.89
CA ASP A 1084 -36.50 2.99 5.26
C ASP A 1084 -35.47 4.03 5.76
N ILE A 1085 -35.58 4.46 7.02
CA ILE A 1085 -34.77 5.53 7.59
C ILE A 1085 -33.37 4.97 7.93
N PRO A 1086 -32.29 5.40 7.24
CA PRO A 1086 -30.94 4.90 7.50
C PRO A 1086 -30.47 5.26 8.92
N VAL A 1087 -29.60 4.43 9.48
CA VAL A 1087 -28.85 4.80 10.68
C VAL A 1087 -27.98 6.02 10.33
N SER A 1088 -27.97 7.06 11.15
CA SER A 1088 -27.16 8.26 10.89
C SER A 1088 -26.25 8.51 12.08
N LEU A 1089 -24.94 8.60 11.83
CA LEU A 1089 -23.91 8.70 12.86
C LEU A 1089 -22.87 9.76 12.52
N SER A 1090 -22.47 10.53 13.51
CA SER A 1090 -21.35 11.46 13.47
C SER A 1090 -20.10 10.87 14.16
N LEU A 1091 -18.94 11.51 13.99
CA LEU A 1091 -17.72 11.11 14.69
C LEU A 1091 -17.78 11.36 16.21
N THR A 1092 -18.76 12.15 16.67
CA THR A 1092 -19.01 12.39 18.11
C THR A 1092 -19.98 11.42 18.76
N ASP A 1093 -20.70 10.62 17.98
CA ASP A 1093 -21.68 9.67 18.53
C ASP A 1093 -20.97 8.43 19.06
N LEU A 1094 -20.94 8.29 20.38
CA LEU A 1094 -20.18 7.22 21.05
C LEU A 1094 -20.94 5.88 21.15
N ASP A 1095 -22.27 5.89 21.07
CA ASP A 1095 -23.09 4.72 21.43
C ASP A 1095 -24.46 4.72 20.73
N LYS A 1096 -24.50 4.45 19.41
CA LYS A 1096 -25.79 4.21 18.75
C LYS A 1096 -26.14 2.73 18.80
N GLU A 1097 -27.14 2.40 19.61
CA GLU A 1097 -27.72 1.05 19.65
C GLU A 1097 -28.69 0.84 18.48
N VAL A 1098 -28.55 -0.29 17.81
CA VAL A 1098 -29.41 -0.74 16.72
C VAL A 1098 -29.77 -2.21 16.94
N PHE A 1099 -31.05 -2.54 16.77
CA PHE A 1099 -31.56 -3.90 16.98
C PHE A 1099 -31.89 -4.52 15.63
N ILE A 1100 -31.09 -5.47 15.21
CA ILE A 1100 -31.16 -6.04 13.86
C ILE A 1100 -31.98 -7.33 13.90
N VAL A 1101 -32.92 -7.47 12.97
CA VAL A 1101 -33.60 -8.74 12.69
C VAL A 1101 -32.85 -9.43 11.56
N VAL A 1102 -32.34 -10.64 11.82
CA VAL A 1102 -31.41 -11.33 10.91
C VAL A 1102 -31.72 -12.83 10.83
N ASP A 1103 -31.60 -13.45 9.65
CA ASP A 1103 -31.49 -14.91 9.52
C ASP A 1103 -30.13 -15.33 10.10
N PRO A 1104 -30.09 -16.12 11.18
CA PRO A 1104 -28.87 -16.40 11.93
C PRO A 1104 -27.79 -17.17 11.15
N ARG A 1105 -28.10 -17.61 9.93
CA ARG A 1105 -27.16 -18.32 9.03
C ARG A 1105 -26.40 -17.40 8.09
N GLY A 1106 -26.82 -16.15 7.95
CA GLY A 1106 -26.18 -15.15 7.12
C GLY A 1106 -25.31 -14.18 7.92
N ASP A 1107 -24.55 -13.39 7.19
CA ASP A 1107 -23.74 -12.29 7.71
C ASP A 1107 -24.61 -11.05 7.93
N MET A 1108 -24.11 -10.09 8.71
CA MET A 1108 -24.70 -8.75 8.85
C MET A 1108 -23.72 -7.73 8.29
N ASN A 1109 -24.07 -7.06 7.18
CA ASN A 1109 -23.27 -5.97 6.64
C ASN A 1109 -23.61 -4.63 7.30
N ALA A 1110 -22.59 -3.80 7.54
CA ALA A 1110 -22.75 -2.38 7.84
C ALA A 1110 -21.87 -1.54 6.91
N ILE A 1111 -22.51 -0.69 6.11
CA ILE A 1111 -21.91 0.02 4.99
C ILE A 1111 -22.05 1.53 5.24
N THR A 1112 -20.91 2.19 5.49
CA THR A 1112 -20.87 3.63 5.80
C THR A 1112 -20.69 4.51 4.58
N GLY A 1113 -20.23 3.90 3.48
CA GLY A 1113 -19.77 4.60 2.29
C GLY A 1113 -18.51 5.45 2.50
N ILE A 1114 -17.96 5.59 3.71
CA ILE A 1114 -16.76 6.41 4.00
C ILE A 1114 -15.58 5.62 4.57
N LEU A 1115 -15.81 4.39 5.00
CA LEU A 1115 -14.85 3.43 5.55
C LEU A 1115 -15.21 2.01 5.07
N PRO A 1116 -14.26 1.06 5.05
CA PRO A 1116 -14.51 -0.30 4.60
C PRO A 1116 -15.70 -0.99 5.28
N VAL A 1117 -16.45 -1.78 4.50
CA VAL A 1117 -17.63 -2.54 4.94
C VAL A 1117 -17.27 -3.43 6.13
N GLN A 1118 -18.07 -3.34 7.20
CA GLN A 1118 -17.93 -4.20 8.37
C GLN A 1118 -18.92 -5.37 8.29
N LEU A 1119 -18.46 -6.54 8.71
CA LEU A 1119 -19.26 -7.75 8.80
C LEU A 1119 -19.33 -8.23 10.26
N ASN A 1120 -20.49 -8.74 10.65
CA ASN A 1120 -20.63 -9.57 11.84
C ASN A 1120 -21.36 -10.87 11.52
N VAL A 1121 -20.98 -11.93 12.21
CA VAL A 1121 -21.67 -13.24 12.16
C VAL A 1121 -22.06 -13.61 13.57
N LEU A 1122 -23.24 -14.20 13.74
CA LEU A 1122 -23.67 -14.69 15.05
C LEU A 1122 -22.83 -15.90 15.48
N PRO A 1123 -22.48 -16.01 16.78
CA PRO A 1123 -21.76 -17.18 17.27
C PRO A 1123 -22.58 -18.46 17.04
N GLY A 1124 -22.06 -19.36 16.21
CA GLY A 1124 -22.72 -20.62 15.81
C GLY A 1124 -23.30 -21.44 16.98
N PRO A 1125 -22.58 -21.67 18.09
CA PRO A 1125 -23.08 -22.45 19.22
C PRO A 1125 -24.33 -21.86 19.87
N LEU A 1126 -24.40 -20.53 19.99
CA LEU A 1126 -25.56 -19.84 20.56
C LEU A 1126 -26.80 -20.00 19.67
N VAL A 1127 -26.58 -19.99 18.35
CA VAL A 1127 -27.62 -20.24 17.35
C VAL A 1127 -28.08 -21.69 17.43
N GLU A 1128 -27.17 -22.65 17.37
CA GLU A 1128 -27.49 -24.09 17.36
C GLU A 1128 -28.21 -24.56 18.62
N ASP A 1129 -27.76 -24.11 19.80
CA ASP A 1129 -28.38 -24.43 21.09
C ASP A 1129 -29.81 -23.88 21.17
N ALA A 1130 -30.00 -22.62 20.77
CA ALA A 1130 -31.33 -22.00 20.76
C ALA A 1130 -32.27 -22.70 19.79
N LEU A 1131 -31.83 -22.95 18.55
CA LEU A 1131 -32.62 -23.65 17.54
C LEU A 1131 -32.99 -25.08 17.98
N THR A 1132 -32.13 -25.76 18.75
CA THR A 1132 -32.40 -27.10 19.30
C THR A 1132 -33.51 -27.08 20.37
N ASN A 1133 -33.60 -26.01 21.16
CA ASN A 1133 -34.59 -25.85 22.22
C ASN A 1133 -35.97 -25.39 21.72
N MET A 1134 -36.03 -24.80 20.52
CA MET A 1134 -37.27 -24.29 19.94
C MET A 1134 -38.33 -25.36 19.76
N ASN A 1135 -39.47 -25.15 20.41
CA ASN A 1135 -40.69 -25.93 20.23
C ASN A 1135 -41.72 -25.07 19.48
N VAL A 1136 -42.40 -25.66 18.50
CA VAL A 1136 -43.43 -24.96 17.74
C VAL A 1136 -44.80 -25.43 18.20
N THR A 1137 -45.72 -24.49 18.42
CA THR A 1137 -47.11 -24.80 18.81
C THR A 1137 -48.07 -24.32 17.75
N PHE A 1138 -48.99 -25.19 17.34
CA PHE A 1138 -50.05 -24.88 16.38
C PHE A 1138 -51.38 -24.89 17.11
N ARG A 1139 -52.25 -23.91 16.87
CA ARG A 1139 -53.63 -24.00 17.36
C ARG A 1139 -54.35 -25.11 16.62
N THR A 1140 -54.98 -26.01 17.36
CA THR A 1140 -55.67 -27.13 16.75
C THR A 1140 -56.97 -27.36 17.50
N GLY A 1141 -58.09 -27.12 16.82
CA GLY A 1141 -59.39 -27.40 17.40
C GLY A 1141 -60.55 -26.60 16.77
N PRO A 1142 -61.79 -26.92 17.18
CA PRO A 1142 -62.11 -27.98 18.14
C PRO A 1142 -62.00 -29.40 17.56
N LEU A 1143 -61.31 -30.30 18.27
CA LEU A 1143 -61.14 -31.70 17.90
C LEU A 1143 -62.20 -32.58 18.58
N ILE A 1144 -62.90 -33.40 17.81
CA ILE A 1144 -63.83 -34.42 18.32
C ILE A 1144 -63.05 -35.73 18.52
N THR A 1145 -62.85 -36.15 19.78
CA THR A 1145 -62.03 -37.33 20.11
C THR A 1145 -62.63 -38.17 21.24
N ASP A 1146 -62.17 -39.42 21.34
CA ASP A 1146 -62.50 -40.30 22.47
C ASP A 1146 -61.94 -39.71 23.78
N PRO A 1147 -62.73 -39.60 24.86
CA PRO A 1147 -62.27 -39.11 26.15
C PRO A 1147 -61.11 -39.91 26.75
N ALA A 1148 -60.95 -41.20 26.40
CA ALA A 1148 -59.93 -42.07 26.97
C ALA A 1148 -58.56 -42.00 26.24
N LYS A 1149 -58.52 -41.65 24.95
CA LYS A 1149 -57.27 -41.51 24.19
C LYS A 1149 -57.42 -40.48 23.06
N LEU A 1150 -56.63 -39.41 23.10
CA LEU A 1150 -56.52 -38.43 22.03
C LEU A 1150 -55.96 -39.11 20.77
N SER A 1151 -56.71 -39.10 19.68
CA SER A 1151 -56.23 -39.64 18.39
C SER A 1151 -56.50 -38.68 17.24
N MET A 1152 -55.50 -38.41 16.41
CA MET A 1152 -55.61 -37.51 15.26
C MET A 1152 -54.64 -37.90 14.13
N PRO A 1153 -54.88 -37.46 12.88
CA PRO A 1153 -53.88 -37.58 11.83
C PRO A 1153 -52.69 -36.68 12.16
N LEU A 1154 -51.49 -37.26 12.16
CA LEU A 1154 -50.23 -36.54 12.31
C LEU A 1154 -49.49 -36.55 10.97
N PRO A 1155 -48.81 -35.45 10.57
CA PRO A 1155 -48.03 -35.41 9.34
C PRO A 1155 -46.90 -36.44 9.39
N SER A 1156 -46.88 -37.38 8.44
CA SER A 1156 -45.90 -38.47 8.40
C SER A 1156 -44.50 -38.05 7.94
N GLU A 1157 -44.39 -36.91 7.27
CA GLU A 1157 -43.16 -36.40 6.68
C GLU A 1157 -42.42 -35.39 7.59
N ILE A 1158 -43.03 -35.00 8.71
CA ILE A 1158 -42.42 -34.07 9.69
C ILE A 1158 -41.69 -34.88 10.76
N VAL A 1159 -40.38 -34.66 10.87
CA VAL A 1159 -39.52 -35.29 11.88
C VAL A 1159 -39.58 -34.47 13.17
N GLY A 1160 -39.95 -35.11 14.29
CA GLY A 1160 -40.04 -34.49 15.61
C GLY A 1160 -40.92 -35.30 16.57
N LYS A 1161 -41.15 -34.78 17.77
CA LYS A 1161 -42.09 -35.36 18.75
C LYS A 1161 -43.31 -34.47 18.92
N TRP A 1162 -44.47 -35.02 18.60
CA TRP A 1162 -45.77 -34.37 18.74
C TRP A 1162 -46.37 -34.59 20.13
N SER A 1163 -46.87 -33.52 20.74
CA SER A 1163 -47.66 -33.54 21.98
C SER A 1163 -48.85 -32.59 21.87
N TRP A 1164 -49.86 -32.76 22.72
CA TRP A 1164 -51.07 -31.94 22.73
C TRP A 1164 -51.21 -31.21 24.06
N ILE A 1165 -51.29 -29.89 24.01
CA ILE A 1165 -51.46 -29.04 25.19
C ILE A 1165 -52.91 -28.54 25.23
N GLN A 1166 -53.58 -28.67 26.38
CA GLN A 1166 -54.94 -28.17 26.57
C GLN A 1166 -55.16 -27.54 27.94
N HIS A 1167 -56.18 -26.68 28.03
CA HIS A 1167 -56.72 -26.23 29.31
C HIS A 1167 -57.64 -27.29 29.92
N THR A 1168 -57.38 -27.64 31.18
CA THR A 1168 -58.28 -28.48 31.99
C THR A 1168 -59.00 -27.69 33.08
N GLY A 1169 -58.65 -26.41 33.25
CA GLY A 1169 -59.27 -25.42 34.13
C GLY A 1169 -58.88 -24.00 33.74
N VAL A 1170 -59.26 -22.99 34.54
CA VAL A 1170 -59.02 -21.55 34.23
C VAL A 1170 -57.53 -21.20 34.16
N THR A 1171 -56.68 -21.90 34.90
CA THR A 1171 -55.22 -21.68 34.93
C THR A 1171 -54.42 -22.98 34.82
N THR A 1172 -55.08 -24.12 34.63
CA THR A 1172 -54.42 -25.44 34.67
C THR A 1172 -54.22 -25.98 33.27
N TRP A 1173 -52.97 -26.26 32.93
CA TRP A 1173 -52.55 -26.86 31.67
C TRP A 1173 -52.29 -28.35 31.82
N GLU A 1174 -52.60 -29.11 30.77
CA GLU A 1174 -52.27 -30.53 30.63
C GLU A 1174 -51.59 -30.74 29.27
N GLU A 1175 -50.43 -31.43 29.27
CA GLU A 1175 -49.73 -31.86 28.04
C GLU A 1175 -49.83 -33.39 27.89
N ILE A 1176 -50.39 -33.84 26.77
CA ILE A 1176 -50.59 -35.24 26.41
C ILE A 1176 -49.53 -35.62 25.36
N THR A 1177 -48.60 -36.52 25.71
CA THR A 1177 -47.47 -36.88 24.86
C THR A 1177 -47.67 -38.14 24.01
N ASP A 1178 -48.64 -39.00 24.35
CA ASP A 1178 -49.02 -40.19 23.56
C ASP A 1178 -50.28 -39.92 22.73
N ILE A 1179 -50.09 -39.28 21.57
CA ILE A 1179 -51.16 -39.04 20.59
C ILE A 1179 -51.35 -40.32 19.74
N GLY A 1180 -52.54 -40.90 19.77
CA GLY A 1180 -52.88 -42.03 18.91
C GLY A 1180 -52.96 -41.63 17.44
N GLN A 1181 -52.38 -42.41 16.54
CA GLN A 1181 -52.49 -42.16 15.09
C GLN A 1181 -53.90 -42.52 14.62
N ALA A 1182 -54.65 -41.54 14.08
CA ALA A 1182 -55.96 -41.81 13.50
C ALA A 1182 -55.81 -42.59 12.18
N ASN A 1183 -56.66 -43.60 11.97
CA ASN A 1183 -56.72 -44.33 10.70
C ASN A 1183 -57.89 -43.83 9.82
N THR A 1184 -57.95 -44.28 8.57
CA THR A 1184 -58.95 -43.82 7.58
C THR A 1184 -60.39 -44.23 7.87
N LYS A 1185 -60.68 -44.93 8.98
CA LYS A 1185 -62.03 -45.35 9.34
C LYS A 1185 -62.61 -44.42 10.40
N ALA A 1186 -63.63 -43.64 10.02
CA ALA A 1186 -64.41 -42.86 10.96
C ALA A 1186 -65.00 -43.76 12.05
N ARG A 1187 -64.60 -43.53 13.29
CA ARG A 1187 -65.20 -44.17 14.47
C ARG A 1187 -66.24 -43.19 15.00
N PHE A 1188 -67.49 -43.65 15.15
CA PHE A 1188 -68.56 -42.93 15.83
C PHE A 1188 -69.05 -43.79 17.01
N GLY A 1189 -68.39 -43.70 18.17
CA GLY A 1189 -68.91 -44.15 19.47
C GLY A 1189 -69.93 -43.18 20.12
N ASN A 1190 -70.46 -43.55 21.30
CA ASN A 1190 -71.55 -42.81 21.96
C ASN A 1190 -71.10 -41.66 22.87
N ASN A 1191 -69.80 -41.50 23.17
CA ASN A 1191 -69.28 -40.54 24.16
C ASN A 1191 -68.06 -39.77 23.64
N TYR A 1192 -68.21 -38.88 22.66
CA TYR A 1192 -67.12 -37.99 22.24
C TYR A 1192 -67.05 -36.74 23.10
N VAL A 1193 -65.83 -36.25 23.29
CA VAL A 1193 -65.58 -34.92 23.85
C VAL A 1193 -64.99 -34.01 22.78
N LEU A 1194 -65.35 -32.74 22.89
CA LEU A 1194 -64.80 -31.67 22.09
C LEU A 1194 -63.64 -31.08 22.88
N LYS A 1195 -62.43 -31.18 22.33
CA LYS A 1195 -61.20 -30.68 22.95
C LYS A 1195 -60.62 -29.56 22.09
N ASP A 1196 -60.38 -28.42 22.71
CA ASP A 1196 -59.62 -27.32 22.12
C ASP A 1196 -58.23 -27.31 22.73
N GLY A 1197 -57.21 -27.04 21.92
CA GLY A 1197 -55.84 -27.07 22.40
C GLY A 1197 -54.81 -26.67 21.34
N TRP A 1198 -53.56 -27.01 21.65
CA TRP A 1198 -52.40 -26.74 20.81
C TRP A 1198 -51.67 -28.04 20.53
N LEU A 1199 -51.29 -28.23 19.28
CA LEU A 1199 -50.37 -29.28 18.89
C LEU A 1199 -48.94 -28.74 19.01
N LYS A 1200 -48.12 -29.33 19.86
CA LYS A 1200 -46.71 -28.96 20.05
C LYS A 1200 -45.80 -29.92 19.32
N LEU A 1201 -44.87 -29.37 18.55
CA LEU A 1201 -43.79 -30.09 17.88
C LEU A 1201 -42.47 -29.74 18.55
N SER A 1202 -41.79 -30.74 19.10
CA SER A 1202 -40.46 -30.60 19.70
C SER A 1202 -39.39 -31.30 18.87
N ASN A 1203 -38.16 -30.79 18.92
CA ASN A 1203 -37.00 -31.26 18.13
C ASN A 1203 -37.16 -31.15 16.60
N ALA A 1204 -38.00 -30.23 16.11
CA ALA A 1204 -38.24 -30.06 14.67
C ALA A 1204 -37.03 -29.48 13.91
N ILE A 1205 -36.29 -28.59 14.57
CA ILE A 1205 -35.24 -27.75 13.96
C ILE A 1205 -33.84 -28.32 14.25
N LYS A 1206 -33.76 -29.57 14.74
CA LYS A 1206 -32.48 -30.20 15.13
C LYS A 1206 -31.60 -30.47 13.90
N ASN A 1207 -30.44 -29.81 13.82
CA ASN A 1207 -29.41 -30.13 12.83
C ASN A 1207 -28.84 -31.52 13.12
N ASN A 1208 -29.00 -32.47 12.20
CA ASN A 1208 -28.34 -33.77 12.27
C ASN A 1208 -26.89 -33.64 11.76
N THR A 1209 -26.01 -33.00 12.53
CA THR A 1209 -24.56 -32.85 12.20
C THR A 1209 -23.73 -34.11 12.49
N LYS A 1210 -24.34 -35.30 12.60
CA LYS A 1210 -23.60 -36.57 12.59
C LYS A 1210 -23.82 -37.33 11.30
N LYS A 1211 -23.05 -36.97 10.27
CA LYS A 1211 -22.59 -37.91 9.26
C LYS A 1211 -21.18 -37.56 8.79
#